data_AF-A0A497A0H1-F1
#
_entry.id   AF-A0A497A0H1-F1
#
_cell.length_a   1.000
_cell.length_b   1.000
_cell.length_c   1.000
_cell.angle_alpha   90.00
_cell.angle_beta   90.00
_cell.angle_gamma   90.00
#
_symmetry.space_group_name_H-M   'P 1'
#
loop_
_entity.id
_entity.type
_entity.pdbx_description
1 polymer ?
#
loop_
_entity_poly.entity_id
_entity_poly.type
_entity_poly.pdbx_seq_one_letter_code
_entity_poly.pdbx_strand_id
1 'polypeptide(L)'
;MLAREFYGPRVGLAITALLAASRWHITFSRIVYEAIMVPLCEVLLFYFLWRGLRDGRRRDFVLCGLSLALGLNTYTAFRVVPVGVVLYAVYWLIAYRTEWRCTLRGLGWTLLSAALGLVPLAVYAVQHPHIFMGRTRHISLLPEIAAAGNLSPLWTNLRKVLLMFNYRGDAAPLNNLPGAPLLDLVTGVLFVLGLAVALRYWRHPRSFLLLAWGIAALPAVVFSVGHEAPSARRAIGLIPVVYLLVGLAVERVWLAFREAWRGRGKRTFTWALGVCCALVMASNANVYFRVQARHPAVWAAYSASEAAIGEYLAALDGQAEVYLSPHYDRHSAIMLIGHDPRYTRLNLAAHLPLRENPGRDVVYILEPAYRSLRSLFVQFYPTGLWQEHLDRYGQPLFITFTVARDELAAMHGLVGRFYASTDWTGPAVRQQRDTTLGFDWTAAPPLPSPFSAQWQGALFVTKAGEYAFELETSAGRVANLARLYLDGEEVLNVGRVANPTYLVAGFHNLTLQFVAQDKPRLRLRWRPPGGEDWEDIPAGALYSYAVPESGLIGYYYHGTEWQGPPVSVQRDFVVTANDIPFSGELRPPYSVIWRGKLDIPRPGQYALGTNSDDGSYLFVDGQLVVDNGGAHGGRYREGVIRLSRGYHDIEVRYFQVDGSQTMQLWWTPPGGSRELLPTTQLFPWEGEIPAHASQPPGPTTVEPGEVVNRLVSSFGGPGSGDGELLTPRGVAVDAAGRIFVADTGNRRVQLFDADGQWLATLGADADLQQPCDLAVDRRGTVYVADALADAVVRFTPDGRVLSRFTPGFYRPRGVAIGPGDVLYVADTGRSRVLALSAEGQVLAEFVGAGAETFDQPTDVAVDAQGTIYVVDTYHLRVVRMGSGGEYEGEWVIPEADTLDGPHVAISAAGVIYVTDPQGGRVVAYDADGRVLGQMETGQGSRPIGVAVGPAGQMLVADAGLHGVHVFQAEGLP
;
A
#
# COMPACT_ATOMS: atom_id res chain seq x y z
N MET A 1 -2.12 -34.28 33.68
CA MET A 1 -2.22 -35.71 34.11
C MET A 1 -1.20 -36.59 33.38
N LEU A 2 -1.17 -36.59 32.05
CA LEU A 2 -0.20 -37.37 31.26
C LEU A 2 1.26 -37.17 31.68
N ALA A 3 1.71 -35.91 31.80
CA ALA A 3 3.07 -35.60 32.24
C ALA A 3 3.41 -36.14 33.64
N ARG A 4 2.41 -36.25 34.54
CA ARG A 4 2.59 -36.86 35.87
C ARG A 4 2.81 -38.38 35.77
N GLU A 5 2.10 -39.05 34.86
CA GLU A 5 2.29 -40.49 34.63
C GLU A 5 3.67 -40.78 34.02
N PHE A 6 4.20 -39.87 33.18
CA PHE A 6 5.50 -40.06 32.56
C PHE A 6 6.63 -39.73 33.53
N TYR A 7 6.59 -38.59 34.21
CA TYR A 7 7.78 -38.05 34.89
C TYR A 7 7.58 -37.85 36.41
N GLY A 8 6.42 -38.24 36.94
CA GLY A 8 6.03 -37.97 38.32
C GLY A 8 5.51 -36.54 38.54
N PRO A 9 5.03 -36.23 39.76
CA PRO A 9 4.31 -34.97 40.04
C PRO A 9 5.18 -33.71 39.92
N ARG A 10 6.48 -33.80 40.22
CA ARG A 10 7.38 -32.63 40.22
C ARG A 10 7.62 -32.12 38.81
N VAL A 11 8.14 -32.99 37.95
CA VAL A 11 8.41 -32.69 36.56
C VAL A 11 7.10 -32.47 35.79
N GLY A 12 6.06 -33.26 36.10
CA GLY A 12 4.73 -33.07 35.53
C GLY A 12 4.12 -31.69 35.80
N LEU A 13 4.25 -31.16 37.02
CA LEU A 13 3.78 -29.82 37.36
C LEU A 13 4.60 -28.74 36.64
N ALA A 14 5.93 -28.87 36.63
CA ALA A 14 6.82 -27.93 35.95
C ALA A 14 6.49 -27.79 34.45
N ILE A 15 6.34 -28.90 33.73
CA ILE A 15 5.98 -28.90 32.30
C ILE A 15 4.61 -28.26 32.09
N THR A 16 3.64 -28.57 32.94
CA THR A 16 2.28 -28.02 32.84
C THR A 16 2.30 -26.50 33.03
N ALA A 17 3.13 -25.99 33.95
CA ALA A 17 3.31 -24.56 34.18
C ALA A 17 3.97 -23.87 32.97
N LEU A 18 5.01 -24.49 32.38
CA LEU A 18 5.66 -23.97 31.17
C LEU A 18 4.71 -23.96 29.95
N LEU A 19 3.89 -25.00 29.79
CA LEU A 19 2.86 -25.04 28.74
C LEU A 19 1.81 -23.94 28.94
N ALA A 20 1.32 -23.77 30.18
CA ALA A 20 0.30 -22.77 30.50
C ALA A 20 0.76 -21.33 30.20
N ALA A 21 2.04 -21.04 30.39
CA ALA A 21 2.61 -19.74 30.05
C ALA A 21 3.20 -19.67 28.63
N SER A 22 3.10 -20.73 27.83
CA SER A 22 3.65 -20.75 26.48
C SER A 22 3.00 -19.68 25.62
N ARG A 23 3.80 -18.79 25.02
CA ARG A 23 3.31 -17.78 24.08
C ARG A 23 2.56 -18.41 22.91
N TRP A 24 3.05 -19.56 22.40
CA TRP A 24 2.40 -20.31 21.33
C TRP A 24 1.03 -20.84 21.77
N HIS A 25 0.93 -21.46 22.95
CA HIS A 25 -0.35 -21.96 23.47
C HIS A 25 -1.34 -20.83 23.78
N ILE A 26 -0.89 -19.74 24.43
CA ILE A 26 -1.72 -18.57 24.77
C ILE A 26 -2.30 -17.93 23.52
N THR A 27 -1.49 -17.78 22.46
CA THR A 27 -1.93 -17.17 21.20
C THR A 27 -3.17 -17.88 20.67
N PHE A 28 -3.13 -19.21 20.50
CA PHE A 28 -4.27 -19.98 20.00
C PHE A 28 -5.41 -20.16 21.01
N SER A 29 -5.12 -20.18 22.32
CA SER A 29 -6.15 -20.23 23.36
C SER A 29 -7.02 -18.97 23.35
N ARG A 30 -6.44 -17.80 23.05
CA ARG A 30 -7.20 -16.54 22.96
C ARG A 30 -8.19 -16.53 21.80
N ILE A 31 -7.84 -17.13 20.67
CA ILE A 31 -8.66 -17.08 19.45
C ILE A 31 -9.91 -17.97 19.58
N VAL A 32 -9.98 -18.86 20.59
CA VAL A 32 -11.06 -19.86 20.77
C VAL A 32 -11.36 -20.59 19.45
N TYR A 33 -10.31 -20.85 18.68
CA TYR A 33 -10.41 -21.39 17.34
C TYR A 33 -10.41 -22.92 17.38
N GLU A 34 -11.08 -23.59 16.44
CA GLU A 34 -11.17 -25.06 16.34
C GLU A 34 -9.81 -25.79 16.46
N ALA A 35 -8.72 -25.12 16.07
CA ALA A 35 -7.36 -25.64 16.12
C ALA A 35 -6.89 -26.00 17.54
N ILE A 36 -7.26 -25.23 18.58
CA ILE A 36 -6.77 -25.48 19.95
C ILE A 36 -7.39 -26.77 20.55
N MET A 37 -8.49 -27.26 19.97
CA MET A 37 -9.08 -28.53 20.35
C MET A 37 -8.19 -29.73 20.01
N VAL A 38 -7.26 -29.58 19.05
CA VAL A 38 -6.33 -30.65 18.65
C VAL A 38 -5.42 -31.05 19.81
N PRO A 39 -4.61 -30.16 20.42
CA PRO A 39 -3.81 -30.51 21.60
C PRO A 39 -4.61 -31.16 22.73
N LEU A 40 -5.83 -30.67 22.99
CA LEU A 40 -6.69 -31.23 24.03
C LEU A 40 -7.07 -32.69 23.71
N CYS A 41 -7.58 -32.95 22.51
CA CYS A 41 -8.00 -34.27 22.08
C CYS A 41 -6.82 -35.24 22.00
N GLU A 42 -5.66 -34.81 21.49
CA GLU A 42 -4.46 -35.64 21.42
C GLU A 42 -3.93 -36.03 22.81
N VAL A 43 -3.86 -35.08 23.76
CA VAL A 43 -3.40 -35.38 25.13
C VAL A 43 -4.31 -36.40 25.80
N LEU A 44 -5.64 -36.27 25.64
CA LEU A 44 -6.61 -37.24 26.17
C LEU A 44 -6.44 -38.60 25.48
N LEU A 45 -6.36 -38.62 24.15
CA LEU A 45 -6.14 -39.82 23.35
C LEU A 45 -4.91 -40.60 23.81
N PHE A 46 -3.74 -39.96 23.84
CA PHE A 46 -2.49 -40.63 24.20
C PHE A 46 -2.38 -40.94 25.70
N TYR A 47 -3.06 -40.17 26.57
CA TYR A 47 -3.19 -40.51 27.99
C TYR A 47 -3.97 -41.78 28.22
N PHE A 48 -5.13 -41.93 27.59
CA PHE A 48 -5.95 -43.11 27.71
C PHE A 48 -5.36 -44.32 26.97
N LEU A 49 -4.71 -44.11 25.82
CA LEU A 49 -3.96 -45.16 25.12
C LEU A 49 -2.83 -45.71 26.00
N TRP A 50 -2.01 -44.83 26.59
CA TRP A 50 -0.93 -45.21 27.49
C TRP A 50 -1.44 -46.02 28.69
N ARG A 51 -2.49 -45.53 29.36
CA ARG A 51 -3.09 -46.23 30.51
C ARG A 51 -3.75 -47.54 30.13
N GLY A 52 -4.46 -47.59 29.00
CA GLY A 52 -5.08 -48.81 28.49
C GLY A 52 -4.05 -49.89 28.20
N LEU A 53 -2.96 -49.54 27.53
CA LEU A 53 -1.87 -50.47 27.21
C LEU A 53 -1.11 -50.94 28.46
N ARG A 54 -0.89 -50.06 29.45
CA ARG A 54 -0.20 -50.42 30.70
C ARG A 54 -1.07 -51.23 31.67
N ASP A 55 -2.33 -50.84 31.85
CA ASP A 55 -3.21 -51.35 32.91
C ASP A 55 -4.24 -52.38 32.41
N GLY A 56 -4.37 -52.55 31.08
CA GLY A 56 -5.32 -53.49 30.46
C GLY A 56 -6.80 -53.14 30.63
N ARG A 57 -7.11 -51.92 31.10
CA ARG A 57 -8.49 -51.53 31.49
C ARG A 57 -9.33 -51.16 30.27
N ARG A 58 -10.47 -51.85 30.08
CA ARG A 58 -11.42 -51.59 28.98
C ARG A 58 -11.90 -50.13 28.92
N ARG A 59 -12.19 -49.53 30.08
CA ARG A 59 -12.63 -48.13 30.17
C ARG A 59 -11.63 -47.16 29.53
N ASP A 60 -10.33 -47.38 29.72
CA ASP A 60 -9.31 -46.49 29.17
C ASP A 60 -9.27 -46.63 27.64
N PHE A 61 -9.40 -47.84 27.09
CA PHE A 61 -9.52 -48.02 25.62
C PHE A 61 -10.80 -47.40 25.02
N VAL A 62 -11.93 -47.46 25.72
CA VAL A 62 -13.16 -46.78 25.27
C VAL A 62 -12.97 -45.26 25.27
N LEU A 63 -12.39 -44.69 26.32
CA LEU A 63 -12.12 -43.25 26.38
C LEU A 63 -11.06 -42.81 25.35
N CYS A 64 -10.11 -43.68 25.02
CA CYS A 64 -9.17 -43.50 23.91
C CYS A 64 -9.94 -43.36 22.57
N GLY A 65 -10.85 -44.28 22.25
CA GLY A 65 -11.61 -44.23 21.00
C GLY A 65 -12.58 -43.05 20.91
N LEU A 66 -13.23 -42.69 22.01
CA LEU A 66 -14.05 -41.47 22.08
C LEU A 66 -13.23 -40.19 21.86
N SER A 67 -12.00 -40.13 22.41
CA SER A 67 -11.10 -38.99 22.20
C SER A 67 -10.63 -38.90 20.74
N LEU A 68 -10.39 -40.05 20.09
CA LEU A 68 -10.07 -40.14 18.66
C LEU A 68 -11.23 -39.62 17.80
N ALA A 69 -12.46 -40.06 18.09
CA ALA A 69 -13.65 -39.59 17.39
C ALA A 69 -13.87 -38.08 17.58
N LEU A 70 -13.76 -37.58 18.81
CA LEU A 70 -13.91 -36.16 19.10
C LEU A 70 -12.90 -35.33 18.29
N GLY A 71 -11.62 -35.71 18.31
CA GLY A 71 -10.59 -35.00 17.56
C GLY A 71 -10.85 -34.99 16.05
N LEU A 72 -11.29 -36.12 15.48
CA LEU A 72 -11.62 -36.22 14.05
C LEU A 72 -12.85 -35.38 13.63
N ASN A 73 -13.74 -35.05 14.57
CA ASN A 73 -14.86 -34.13 14.37
C ASN A 73 -14.48 -32.64 14.55
N THR A 74 -13.25 -32.33 14.95
CA THR A 74 -12.79 -30.95 15.18
C THR A 74 -12.05 -30.41 13.95
N TYR A 75 -10.73 -30.28 14.02
CA TYR A 75 -9.90 -29.66 12.99
C TYR A 75 -9.36 -30.70 12.00
N THR A 76 -9.30 -30.35 10.71
CA THR A 76 -8.87 -31.24 9.63
C THR A 76 -7.46 -31.80 9.81
N ALA A 77 -6.54 -31.06 10.44
CA ALA A 77 -5.18 -31.56 10.71
C ALA A 77 -5.17 -32.77 11.67
N PHE A 78 -6.21 -32.98 12.49
CA PHE A 78 -6.29 -34.14 13.39
C PHE A 78 -6.30 -35.49 12.62
N ARG A 79 -6.60 -35.48 11.32
CA ARG A 79 -6.62 -36.69 10.47
C ARG A 79 -5.29 -37.43 10.39
N VAL A 80 -4.17 -36.80 10.74
CA VAL A 80 -2.85 -37.47 10.78
C VAL A 80 -2.59 -38.20 12.11
N VAL A 81 -3.29 -37.84 13.18
CA VAL A 81 -3.11 -38.40 14.53
C VAL A 81 -3.34 -39.92 14.61
N PRO A 82 -4.33 -40.53 13.91
CA PRO A 82 -4.49 -41.99 13.87
C PRO A 82 -3.21 -42.73 13.46
N VAL A 83 -2.36 -42.14 12.61
CA VAL A 83 -1.07 -42.75 12.21
C VAL A 83 -0.17 -42.94 13.44
N GLY A 84 -0.10 -41.96 14.34
CA GLY A 84 0.67 -42.05 15.58
C GLY A 84 0.15 -43.15 16.52
N VAL A 85 -1.17 -43.31 16.61
CA VAL A 85 -1.82 -44.40 17.37
C VAL A 85 -1.43 -45.76 16.81
N VAL A 86 -1.49 -45.93 15.48
CA VAL A 86 -1.11 -47.18 14.81
C VAL A 86 0.37 -47.49 15.00
N LEU A 87 1.26 -46.53 14.77
CA LEU A 87 2.70 -46.69 14.98
C LEU A 87 3.03 -47.12 16.41
N TYR A 88 2.39 -46.50 17.40
CA TYR A 88 2.60 -46.86 18.80
C TYR A 88 2.01 -48.22 19.17
N ALA A 89 0.84 -48.57 18.65
CA ALA A 89 0.22 -49.87 18.86
C ALA A 89 1.06 -51.01 18.26
N VAL A 90 1.59 -50.83 17.05
CA VAL A 90 2.50 -51.79 16.41
C VAL A 90 3.77 -51.96 17.23
N TYR A 91 4.38 -50.86 17.69
CA TYR A 91 5.51 -50.93 18.61
C TYR A 91 5.17 -51.72 19.88
N TRP A 92 4.01 -51.47 20.49
CA TRP A 92 3.61 -52.17 21.71
C TRP A 92 3.46 -53.67 21.48
N LEU A 93 2.81 -54.08 20.38
CA LEU A 93 2.68 -55.49 20.00
C LEU A 93 4.03 -56.16 19.78
N ILE A 94 5.02 -55.44 19.23
CA ILE A 94 6.37 -55.96 18.99
C ILE A 94 7.21 -56.01 20.28
N ALA A 95 7.13 -55.00 21.13
CA ALA A 95 7.94 -54.86 22.34
C ALA A 95 7.38 -55.69 23.51
N TYR A 96 6.06 -55.85 23.59
CA TYR A 96 5.33 -56.55 24.65
C TYR A 96 4.55 -57.75 24.10
N ARG A 97 5.24 -58.62 23.34
CA ARG A 97 4.63 -59.75 22.61
C ARG A 97 3.80 -60.68 23.48
N THR A 98 4.11 -60.80 24.77
CA THR A 98 3.36 -61.63 25.72
C THR A 98 1.94 -61.11 25.98
N GLU A 99 1.67 -59.83 25.74
CA GLU A 99 0.40 -59.15 26.03
C GLU A 99 -0.47 -58.93 24.79
N TRP A 100 -0.13 -59.55 23.65
CA TRP A 100 -0.75 -59.26 22.35
C TRP A 100 -2.28 -59.44 22.34
N ARG A 101 -2.81 -60.47 23.02
CA ARG A 101 -4.27 -60.74 23.08
C ARG A 101 -5.02 -59.64 23.82
N CYS A 102 -4.46 -59.14 24.92
CA CYS A 102 -5.07 -58.07 25.70
C CYS A 102 -5.01 -56.75 24.92
N THR A 103 -3.86 -56.49 24.28
CA THR A 103 -3.64 -55.34 23.40
C THR A 103 -4.65 -55.30 22.25
N LEU A 104 -4.79 -56.38 21.47
CA LEU A 104 -5.74 -56.44 20.35
C LEU A 104 -7.19 -56.27 20.80
N ARG A 105 -7.59 -56.88 21.93
CA ARG A 105 -8.94 -56.69 22.50
C ARG A 105 -9.18 -55.23 22.90
N GLY A 106 -8.19 -54.59 23.52
CA GLY A 106 -8.25 -53.17 23.88
C GLY A 106 -8.35 -52.25 22.66
N LEU A 107 -7.53 -52.49 21.63
CA LEU A 107 -7.60 -51.77 20.37
C LEU A 107 -8.94 -51.98 19.65
N GLY A 108 -9.54 -53.17 19.76
CA GLY A 108 -10.91 -53.41 19.30
C GLY A 108 -11.95 -52.49 19.97
N TRP A 109 -11.87 -52.30 21.30
CA TRP A 109 -12.73 -51.33 22.01
C TRP A 109 -12.47 -49.89 21.58
N THR A 110 -11.22 -49.54 21.29
CA THR A 110 -10.85 -48.21 20.77
C THR A 110 -11.49 -47.97 19.39
N LEU A 111 -11.39 -48.94 18.48
CA LEU A 111 -11.98 -48.86 17.15
C LEU A 111 -13.51 -48.79 17.20
N LEU A 112 -14.15 -49.63 18.02
CA LEU A 112 -15.61 -49.66 18.14
C LEU A 112 -16.15 -48.31 18.66
N SER A 113 -15.57 -47.79 19.74
CA SER A 113 -16.00 -46.51 20.31
C SER A 113 -15.68 -45.32 19.39
N ALA A 114 -14.56 -45.35 18.67
CA ALA A 114 -14.26 -44.34 17.66
C ALA A 114 -15.26 -44.38 16.50
N ALA A 115 -15.60 -45.57 15.98
CA ALA A 115 -16.58 -45.73 14.91
C ALA A 115 -17.96 -45.17 15.29
N LEU A 116 -18.41 -45.43 16.52
CA LEU A 116 -19.67 -44.88 17.03
C LEU A 116 -19.66 -43.34 17.09
N GLY A 117 -18.57 -42.74 17.57
CA GLY A 117 -18.44 -41.28 17.62
C GLY A 117 -18.25 -40.61 16.26
N LEU A 118 -17.90 -41.36 15.22
CA LEU A 118 -17.69 -40.88 13.85
C LEU A 118 -18.93 -40.97 12.96
N VAL A 119 -20.03 -41.56 13.43
CA VAL A 119 -21.26 -41.72 12.64
C VAL A 119 -21.75 -40.38 12.04
N PRO A 120 -21.84 -39.25 12.78
CA PRO A 120 -22.29 -37.99 12.19
C PRO A 120 -21.40 -37.50 11.05
N LEU A 121 -20.08 -37.58 11.23
CA LEU A 121 -19.10 -37.18 10.23
C LEU A 121 -19.15 -38.08 8.99
N ALA A 122 -19.35 -39.39 9.18
CA ALA A 122 -19.50 -40.34 8.09
C ALA A 122 -20.78 -40.07 7.26
N VAL A 123 -21.90 -39.79 7.93
CA VAL A 123 -23.15 -39.40 7.24
C VAL A 123 -22.92 -38.12 6.42
N TYR A 124 -22.29 -37.10 7.01
CA TYR A 124 -21.98 -35.87 6.29
C TYR A 124 -21.05 -36.08 5.10
N ALA A 125 -19.99 -36.89 5.26
CA ALA A 125 -19.04 -37.19 4.19
C ALA A 125 -19.69 -37.92 3.01
N VAL A 126 -20.68 -38.79 3.27
CA VAL A 126 -21.45 -39.49 2.23
C VAL A 126 -22.42 -38.54 1.52
N GLN A 127 -23.06 -37.63 2.26
CA GLN A 127 -24.02 -36.67 1.70
C GLN A 127 -23.33 -35.54 0.91
N HIS A 128 -22.11 -35.15 1.30
CA HIS A 128 -21.39 -34.01 0.74
C HIS A 128 -19.94 -34.36 0.34
N PRO A 129 -19.72 -35.31 -0.59
CA PRO A 129 -18.38 -35.83 -0.89
C PRO A 129 -17.44 -34.78 -1.49
N HIS A 130 -17.97 -33.87 -2.31
CA HIS A 130 -17.20 -32.79 -2.94
C HIS A 130 -16.73 -31.75 -1.93
N ILE A 131 -17.60 -31.32 -1.00
CA ILE A 131 -17.24 -30.40 0.09
C ILE A 131 -16.22 -31.06 1.03
N PHE A 132 -16.47 -32.31 1.41
CA PHE A 132 -15.62 -33.04 2.33
C PHE A 132 -14.18 -33.22 1.83
N MET A 133 -13.99 -33.38 0.50
CA MET A 133 -12.68 -33.54 -0.12
C MET A 133 -12.05 -32.23 -0.63
N GLY A 134 -12.85 -31.20 -0.91
CA GLY A 134 -12.43 -29.97 -1.58
C GLY A 134 -11.24 -29.27 -0.92
N ARG A 135 -11.31 -29.00 0.40
CA ARG A 135 -10.24 -28.27 1.10
C ARG A 135 -8.87 -28.94 1.06
N THR A 136 -8.79 -30.27 1.00
CA THR A 136 -7.52 -31.00 1.04
C THR A 136 -6.65 -30.73 -0.19
N ARG A 137 -7.27 -30.42 -1.34
CA ARG A 137 -6.55 -30.14 -2.59
C ARG A 137 -5.90 -28.75 -2.60
N HIS A 138 -6.56 -27.74 -2.03
CA HIS A 138 -6.09 -26.34 -2.05
C HIS A 138 -4.95 -26.06 -1.08
N ILE A 139 -4.81 -26.86 -0.02
CA ILE A 139 -3.84 -26.60 1.07
C ILE A 139 -2.58 -27.47 0.98
N SER A 140 -2.44 -28.23 -0.10
CA SER A 140 -1.40 -29.24 -0.32
C SER A 140 -0.23 -28.66 -1.10
N LEU A 141 0.99 -29.08 -0.74
CA LEU A 141 2.23 -28.75 -1.47
C LEU A 141 2.40 -29.55 -2.78
N LEU A 142 1.57 -30.58 -3.01
CA LEU A 142 1.71 -31.46 -4.17
C LEU A 142 1.65 -30.73 -5.53
N PRO A 143 0.77 -29.73 -5.76
CA PRO A 143 0.77 -28.95 -7.00
C PRO A 143 2.08 -28.18 -7.22
N GLU A 144 2.67 -27.61 -6.17
CA GLU A 144 3.96 -26.90 -6.27
C GLU A 144 5.11 -27.86 -6.59
N ILE A 145 5.12 -29.06 -6.00
CA ILE A 145 6.11 -30.11 -6.32
C ILE A 145 5.97 -30.54 -7.78
N ALA A 146 4.74 -30.76 -8.24
CA ALA A 146 4.47 -31.13 -9.62
C ALA A 146 4.91 -30.03 -10.59
N ALA A 147 4.62 -28.76 -10.28
CA ALA A 147 5.02 -27.61 -11.08
C ALA A 147 6.56 -27.41 -11.10
N ALA A 148 7.24 -27.62 -9.98
CA ALA A 148 8.70 -27.51 -9.89
C ALA A 148 9.46 -28.68 -10.52
N GLY A 149 8.79 -29.81 -10.76
CA GLY A 149 9.40 -31.04 -11.28
C GLY A 149 10.41 -31.72 -10.34
N ASN A 150 10.51 -31.28 -9.08
CA ASN A 150 11.47 -31.82 -8.10
C ASN A 150 10.98 -31.62 -6.64
N LEU A 151 11.70 -32.24 -5.68
CA LEU A 151 11.35 -32.20 -4.25
C LEU A 151 11.87 -30.97 -3.50
N SER A 152 12.41 -29.94 -4.17
CA SER A 152 12.92 -28.74 -3.48
C SER A 152 11.88 -28.00 -2.63
N PRO A 153 10.58 -27.91 -3.01
CA PRO A 153 9.58 -27.27 -2.14
C PRO A 153 9.40 -28.02 -0.82
N LEU A 154 9.45 -29.35 -0.85
CA LEU A 154 9.33 -30.22 0.33
C LEU A 154 10.48 -29.98 1.31
N TRP A 155 11.71 -29.97 0.82
CA TRP A 155 12.89 -29.73 1.67
C TRP A 155 12.92 -28.32 2.26
N THR A 156 12.48 -27.33 1.49
CA THR A 156 12.35 -25.95 1.95
C THR A 156 11.36 -25.85 3.10
N ASN A 157 10.17 -26.47 2.96
CA ASN A 157 9.18 -26.51 4.03
C ASN A 157 9.68 -27.26 5.27
N LEU A 158 10.30 -28.43 5.09
CA LEU A 158 10.85 -29.18 6.22
C LEU A 158 11.86 -28.35 7.00
N ARG A 159 12.78 -27.66 6.31
CA ARG A 159 13.75 -26.76 6.96
C ARG A 159 13.07 -25.64 7.74
N LYS A 160 12.07 -24.97 7.15
CA LYS A 160 11.29 -23.92 7.82
C LYS A 160 10.63 -24.45 9.09
N VAL A 161 9.99 -25.61 9.03
CA VAL A 161 9.32 -26.26 10.17
C VAL A 161 10.31 -26.62 11.28
N LEU A 162 11.48 -27.16 10.95
CA LEU A 162 12.48 -27.50 11.97
C LEU A 162 13.04 -26.26 12.67
N LEU A 163 13.22 -25.16 11.94
CA LEU A 163 13.76 -23.90 12.47
C LEU A 163 12.72 -23.08 13.25
N MET A 164 11.42 -23.32 13.07
CA MET A 164 10.38 -22.46 13.64
C MET A 164 10.31 -22.46 15.17
N PHE A 165 10.77 -23.54 15.80
CA PHE A 165 10.73 -23.67 17.25
C PHE A 165 11.79 -22.80 17.95
N ASN A 166 12.97 -22.66 17.36
CA ASN A 166 14.15 -22.08 18.04
C ASN A 166 14.77 -20.87 17.32
N TYR A 167 14.46 -20.65 16.03
CA TYR A 167 15.16 -19.66 15.22
C TYR A 167 14.21 -18.69 14.50
N ARG A 168 13.37 -19.17 13.58
CA ARG A 168 12.48 -18.30 12.80
C ARG A 168 11.10 -18.91 12.64
N GLY A 169 10.15 -18.38 13.43
CA GLY A 169 8.79 -18.89 13.54
C GLY A 169 7.86 -18.46 12.42
N ASP A 170 6.56 -18.72 12.62
CA ASP A 170 5.48 -18.28 11.74
C ASP A 170 5.48 -16.75 11.61
N ALA A 171 5.39 -16.26 10.38
CA ALA A 171 5.37 -14.83 10.07
C ALA A 171 3.95 -14.23 10.14
N ALA A 172 2.91 -15.06 10.11
CA ALA A 172 1.52 -14.62 10.16
C ALA A 172 1.23 -13.95 11.53
N PRO A 173 0.89 -12.65 11.55
CA PRO A 173 0.68 -11.92 12.80
C PRO A 173 -0.48 -12.48 13.65
N LEU A 174 -1.47 -13.10 13.01
CA LEU A 174 -2.57 -13.77 13.71
C LEU A 174 -2.07 -14.95 14.57
N ASN A 175 -1.06 -15.68 14.09
CA ASN A 175 -0.60 -16.93 14.68
C ASN A 175 0.59 -16.75 15.64
N ASN A 176 1.34 -15.66 15.51
CA ASN A 176 2.63 -15.48 16.18
C ASN A 176 3.04 -14.00 16.24
N LEU A 177 4.03 -13.66 17.07
CA LEU A 177 4.82 -12.44 16.86
C LEU A 177 5.62 -12.66 15.57
N PRO A 178 5.44 -11.85 14.50
CA PRO A 178 5.94 -12.18 13.17
C PRO A 178 7.41 -12.61 13.16
N GLY A 179 7.68 -13.84 12.74
CA GLY A 179 9.01 -14.41 12.60
C GLY A 179 9.70 -14.84 13.90
N ALA A 180 9.16 -14.50 15.08
CA ALA A 180 9.74 -14.89 16.35
C ALA A 180 9.65 -16.41 16.59
N PRO A 181 10.66 -17.08 17.19
CA PRO A 181 10.60 -18.49 17.53
C PRO A 181 9.36 -18.85 18.38
N LEU A 182 8.76 -20.03 18.12
CA LEU A 182 7.59 -20.47 18.88
C LEU A 182 7.89 -20.78 20.36
N LEU A 183 9.13 -21.15 20.68
CA LEU A 183 9.57 -21.46 22.03
C LEU A 183 10.51 -20.37 22.54
N ASP A 184 10.44 -20.07 23.84
CA ASP A 184 11.48 -19.28 24.50
C ASP A 184 12.81 -20.05 24.53
N LEU A 185 13.91 -19.34 24.80
CA LEU A 185 15.26 -19.92 24.78
C LEU A 185 15.40 -21.15 25.70
N VAL A 186 14.86 -21.09 26.92
CA VAL A 186 15.02 -22.18 27.90
C VAL A 186 14.21 -23.40 27.47
N THR A 187 12.93 -23.19 27.16
CA THR A 187 12.05 -24.26 26.67
C THR A 187 12.59 -24.85 25.36
N GLY A 188 13.12 -24.01 24.47
CA GLY A 188 13.70 -24.40 23.20
C GLY A 188 14.95 -25.27 23.33
N VAL A 189 15.87 -24.94 24.24
CA VAL A 189 17.05 -25.77 24.52
C VAL A 189 16.64 -27.11 25.13
N LEU A 190 15.72 -27.08 26.11
CA LEU A 190 15.22 -28.30 26.74
C LEU A 190 14.46 -29.20 25.75
N PHE A 191 13.77 -28.61 24.77
CA PHE A 191 13.13 -29.35 23.69
C PHE A 191 14.15 -30.13 22.84
N VAL A 192 15.22 -29.46 22.38
CA VAL A 192 16.28 -30.11 21.58
C VAL A 192 16.98 -31.21 22.38
N LEU A 193 17.31 -30.96 23.65
CA LEU A 193 17.88 -31.97 24.54
C LEU A 193 16.92 -33.15 24.76
N GLY A 194 15.63 -32.85 24.94
CA GLY A 194 14.58 -33.84 25.09
C GLY A 194 14.44 -34.73 23.87
N LEU A 195 14.49 -34.14 22.68
CA LEU A 195 14.49 -34.85 21.40
C LEU A 195 15.73 -35.75 21.26
N ALA A 196 16.91 -35.23 21.59
CA ALA A 196 18.15 -36.01 21.58
C ALA A 196 18.08 -37.21 22.53
N VAL A 197 17.54 -37.02 23.74
CA VAL A 197 17.31 -38.12 24.70
C VAL A 197 16.28 -39.12 24.15
N ALA A 198 15.18 -38.65 23.56
CA ALA A 198 14.16 -39.53 22.98
C ALA A 198 14.75 -40.38 21.85
N LEU A 199 15.58 -39.80 20.97
CA LEU A 199 16.29 -40.53 19.92
C LEU A 199 17.31 -41.53 20.50
N ARG A 200 18.08 -41.14 21.52
CA ARG A 200 19.06 -42.03 22.17
C ARG A 200 18.41 -43.26 22.81
N TYR A 201 17.20 -43.09 23.34
CA TYR A 201 16.42 -44.12 24.02
C TYR A 201 15.15 -44.48 23.25
N TRP A 202 15.17 -44.44 21.91
CA TRP A 202 13.99 -44.61 21.07
C TRP A 202 13.22 -45.92 21.30
N ARG A 203 13.89 -46.98 21.78
CA ARG A 203 13.26 -48.26 22.12
C ARG A 203 12.46 -48.23 23.42
N HIS A 204 12.61 -47.20 24.25
CA HIS A 204 11.87 -47.05 25.49
C HIS A 204 10.43 -46.58 25.17
N PRO A 205 9.37 -47.15 25.80
CA PRO A 205 7.98 -46.91 25.38
C PRO A 205 7.59 -45.43 25.34
N ARG A 206 8.01 -44.66 26.35
CA ARG A 206 7.75 -43.22 26.42
C ARG A 206 8.41 -42.46 25.27
N SER A 207 9.68 -42.77 24.99
CA SER A 207 10.45 -42.12 23.92
C SER A 207 9.90 -42.50 22.55
N PHE A 208 9.56 -43.77 22.33
CA PHE A 208 8.93 -44.23 21.10
C PHE A 208 7.60 -43.51 20.86
N LEU A 209 6.75 -43.40 21.88
CA LEU A 209 5.46 -42.70 21.77
C LEU A 209 5.65 -41.23 21.34
N LEU A 210 6.57 -40.51 21.97
CA LEU A 210 6.83 -39.10 21.62
C LEU A 210 7.36 -38.95 20.20
N LEU A 211 8.24 -39.85 19.75
CA LEU A 211 8.77 -39.85 18.39
C LEU A 211 7.68 -40.21 17.37
N ALA A 212 6.89 -41.26 17.62
CA ALA A 212 5.80 -41.68 16.75
C ALA A 212 4.71 -40.60 16.62
N TRP A 213 4.37 -39.94 17.72
CA TRP A 213 3.42 -38.83 17.72
C TRP A 213 3.99 -37.63 16.95
N GLY A 214 5.24 -37.23 17.21
CA GLY A 214 5.89 -36.15 16.46
C GLY A 214 5.95 -36.43 14.95
N ILE A 215 6.36 -37.63 14.56
CA ILE A 215 6.42 -38.07 13.15
C ILE A 215 5.03 -38.07 12.51
N ALA A 216 3.99 -38.48 13.23
CA ALA A 216 2.63 -38.46 12.71
C ALA A 216 2.08 -37.05 12.51
N ALA A 217 2.47 -36.08 13.36
CA ALA A 217 2.02 -34.70 13.27
C ALA A 217 2.79 -33.86 12.23
N LEU A 218 4.05 -34.20 11.93
CA LEU A 218 4.89 -33.46 10.98
C LEU A 218 4.29 -33.29 9.57
N PRO A 219 3.67 -34.32 8.94
CA PRO A 219 3.08 -34.19 7.61
C PRO A 219 2.07 -33.05 7.48
N ALA A 220 1.27 -32.77 8.52
CA ALA A 220 0.25 -31.72 8.47
C ALA A 220 0.83 -30.31 8.24
N VAL A 221 2.09 -30.09 8.64
CA VAL A 221 2.81 -28.82 8.46
C VAL A 221 3.86 -28.88 7.34
N VAL A 222 4.50 -30.02 7.09
CA VAL A 222 5.53 -30.13 6.04
C VAL A 222 4.92 -30.10 4.64
N PHE A 223 3.75 -30.73 4.45
CA PHE A 223 3.04 -30.76 3.17
C PHE A 223 2.06 -29.60 2.97
N SER A 224 2.15 -28.54 3.79
CA SER A 224 1.36 -27.33 3.57
C SER A 224 1.87 -26.52 2.38
N VAL A 225 0.99 -25.75 1.74
CA VAL A 225 1.36 -24.76 0.71
C VAL A 225 2.54 -23.88 1.13
N GLY A 226 3.47 -23.60 0.22
CA GLY A 226 4.80 -23.06 0.53
C GLY A 226 4.79 -21.64 1.12
N HIS A 227 3.79 -20.83 0.76
CA HIS A 227 3.63 -19.46 1.25
C HIS A 227 3.11 -19.38 2.71
N GLU A 228 2.42 -20.42 3.19
CA GLU A 228 1.99 -20.51 4.60
C GLU A 228 3.08 -21.11 5.52
N ALA A 229 4.14 -21.69 4.96
CA ALA A 229 5.19 -22.34 5.76
C ALA A 229 6.27 -21.34 6.24
N PRO A 230 6.70 -21.40 7.51
CA PRO A 230 6.22 -22.30 8.57
C PRO A 230 4.89 -21.81 9.18
N SER A 231 3.98 -22.73 9.50
CA SER A 231 2.67 -22.41 10.09
C SER A 231 2.55 -22.91 11.52
N ALA A 232 2.43 -21.99 12.49
CA ALA A 232 2.22 -22.33 13.89
C ALA A 232 0.84 -22.94 14.14
N ARG A 233 -0.15 -22.60 13.28
CA ARG A 233 -1.50 -23.14 13.31
C ARG A 233 -1.54 -24.59 12.85
N ARG A 234 -0.86 -24.93 11.75
CA ARG A 234 -0.81 -26.32 11.26
C ARG A 234 0.08 -27.20 12.14
N ALA A 235 1.06 -26.62 12.81
CA ALA A 235 1.92 -27.32 13.77
C ALA A 235 1.28 -27.53 15.15
N ILE A 236 0.03 -27.13 15.38
CA ILE A 236 -0.56 -27.06 16.73
C ILE A 236 -0.56 -28.40 17.48
N GLY A 237 -0.70 -29.53 16.78
CA GLY A 237 -0.60 -30.88 17.36
C GLY A 237 0.79 -31.26 17.88
N LEU A 238 1.82 -30.46 17.58
CA LEU A 238 3.16 -30.65 18.15
C LEU A 238 3.31 -30.01 19.54
N ILE A 239 2.38 -29.15 19.98
CA ILE A 239 2.45 -28.52 21.31
C ILE A 239 2.65 -29.58 22.42
N PRO A 240 1.80 -30.61 22.54
CA PRO A 240 1.97 -31.58 23.63
C PRO A 240 3.27 -32.37 23.54
N VAL A 241 3.69 -32.74 22.32
CA VAL A 241 4.93 -33.50 22.08
C VAL A 241 6.15 -32.70 22.52
N VAL A 242 6.22 -31.43 22.14
CA VAL A 242 7.31 -30.52 22.50
C VAL A 242 7.45 -30.41 24.01
N TYR A 243 6.35 -30.13 24.72
CA TYR A 243 6.39 -29.95 26.18
C TYR A 243 6.66 -31.27 26.94
N LEU A 244 6.22 -32.42 26.41
CA LEU A 244 6.61 -33.72 26.97
C LEU A 244 8.10 -34.02 26.73
N LEU A 245 8.67 -33.67 25.57
CA LEU A 245 10.11 -33.78 25.32
C LEU A 245 10.93 -32.89 26.25
N VAL A 246 10.50 -31.64 26.49
CA VAL A 246 11.08 -30.76 27.54
C VAL A 246 11.05 -31.48 28.89
N GLY A 247 9.95 -32.15 29.20
CA GLY A 247 9.81 -32.98 30.39
C GLY A 247 10.85 -34.10 30.51
N LEU A 248 11.12 -34.79 29.41
CA LEU A 248 12.13 -35.83 29.35
C LEU A 248 13.54 -35.27 29.65
N ALA A 249 13.86 -34.08 29.13
CA ALA A 249 15.13 -33.42 29.46
C ALA A 249 15.21 -33.05 30.95
N VAL A 250 14.16 -32.43 31.50
CA VAL A 250 14.11 -32.04 32.93
C VAL A 250 14.20 -33.27 33.85
N GLU A 251 13.55 -34.38 33.50
CA GLU A 251 13.68 -35.64 34.24
C GLU A 251 15.12 -36.16 34.25
N ARG A 252 15.83 -36.09 33.12
CA ARG A 252 17.24 -36.51 33.04
C ARG A 252 18.15 -35.66 33.89
N VAL A 253 17.94 -34.34 33.88
CA VAL A 253 18.67 -33.41 34.75
C VAL A 253 18.39 -33.72 36.22
N TRP A 254 17.13 -34.00 36.58
CA TRP A 254 16.76 -34.40 37.94
C TRP A 254 17.42 -35.71 38.38
N LEU A 255 17.45 -36.73 37.52
CA LEU A 255 18.08 -38.00 37.82
C LEU A 255 19.59 -37.85 38.02
N ALA A 256 20.27 -37.10 37.14
CA ALA A 256 21.70 -36.81 37.25
C ALA A 256 22.02 -36.01 38.52
N PHE A 257 21.21 -35.00 38.86
CA PHE A 257 21.36 -34.24 40.10
C PHE A 257 21.19 -35.11 41.35
N ARG A 258 20.17 -35.97 41.34
CA ARG A 258 19.89 -36.91 42.44
C ARG A 258 21.04 -37.88 42.65
N GLU A 259 21.64 -38.36 41.57
CA GLU A 259 22.80 -39.26 41.59
C GLU A 259 24.05 -38.55 42.12
N ALA A 260 24.39 -37.38 41.57
CA ALA A 260 25.52 -36.57 42.00
C ALA A 260 25.48 -36.29 43.51
N TRP A 261 24.33 -35.84 44.03
CA TRP A 261 24.15 -35.51 45.45
C TRP A 261 23.64 -36.65 46.33
N ARG A 262 23.69 -37.90 45.87
CA ARG A 262 23.27 -39.09 46.65
C ARG A 262 21.89 -38.92 47.30
N GLY A 263 20.96 -38.29 46.59
CA GLY A 263 19.60 -38.00 47.05
C GLY A 263 19.43 -36.80 48.00
N ARG A 264 20.52 -36.16 48.46
CA ARG A 264 20.48 -34.90 49.23
C ARG A 264 20.19 -33.72 48.29
N GLY A 265 19.65 -32.61 48.82
CA GLY A 265 19.38 -31.40 48.02
C GLY A 265 18.09 -31.42 47.17
N LYS A 266 17.21 -32.41 47.37
CA LYS A 266 15.90 -32.50 46.67
C LYS A 266 15.04 -31.23 46.77
N ARG A 267 14.98 -30.62 47.96
CA ARG A 267 14.25 -29.36 48.18
C ARG A 267 14.88 -28.23 47.35
N THR A 268 16.20 -28.12 47.37
CA THR A 268 16.97 -27.13 46.60
C THR A 268 16.72 -27.24 45.11
N PHE A 269 16.79 -28.46 44.54
CA PHE A 269 16.47 -28.66 43.12
C PHE A 269 15.03 -28.29 42.78
N THR A 270 14.07 -28.70 43.63
CA THR A 270 12.65 -28.40 43.40
C THR A 270 12.40 -26.89 43.44
N TRP A 271 13.04 -26.18 44.38
CA TRP A 271 13.01 -24.72 44.43
C TRP A 271 13.65 -24.08 43.20
N ALA A 272 14.84 -24.51 42.80
CA ALA A 272 15.52 -24.00 41.61
C ALA A 272 14.70 -24.21 40.33
N LEU A 273 14.09 -25.40 40.17
CA LEU A 273 13.18 -25.70 39.06
C LEU A 273 11.94 -24.79 39.11
N GLY A 274 11.35 -24.58 40.29
CA GLY A 274 10.22 -23.68 40.48
C GLY A 274 10.53 -22.22 40.13
N VAL A 275 11.68 -21.71 40.57
CA VAL A 275 12.16 -20.37 40.22
C VAL A 275 12.42 -20.25 38.72
N CYS A 276 13.10 -21.22 38.11
CA CYS A 276 13.33 -21.24 36.67
C CYS A 276 12.02 -21.22 35.88
N CYS A 277 11.04 -22.06 36.26
CA CYS A 277 9.71 -22.05 35.67
C CYS A 277 9.04 -20.67 35.83
N ALA A 278 9.05 -20.09 37.03
CA ALA A 278 8.45 -18.78 37.28
C ALA A 278 9.08 -17.67 36.40
N LEU A 279 10.40 -17.69 36.24
CA LEU A 279 11.11 -16.74 35.37
C LEU A 279 10.73 -16.92 33.89
N VAL A 280 10.68 -18.16 33.40
CA VAL A 280 10.26 -18.46 32.01
C VAL A 280 8.81 -18.06 31.78
N MET A 281 7.92 -18.33 32.75
CA MET A 281 6.51 -17.93 32.69
C MET A 281 6.37 -16.41 32.67
N ALA A 282 7.07 -15.70 33.56
CA ALA A 282 7.06 -14.23 33.60
C ALA A 282 7.60 -13.63 32.29
N SER A 283 8.67 -14.20 31.73
CA SER A 283 9.24 -13.80 30.44
C SER A 283 8.23 -13.96 29.31
N ASN A 284 7.61 -15.14 29.17
CA ASN A 284 6.62 -15.37 28.12
C ASN A 284 5.39 -14.47 28.29
N ALA A 285 4.89 -14.29 29.51
CA ALA A 285 3.77 -13.39 29.79
C ALA A 285 4.11 -11.94 29.42
N ASN A 286 5.32 -11.47 29.78
CA ASN A 286 5.80 -10.13 29.42
C ASN A 286 5.87 -9.96 27.90
N VAL A 287 6.47 -10.92 27.18
CA VAL A 287 6.55 -10.87 25.71
C VAL A 287 5.15 -10.90 25.09
N TYR A 288 4.24 -11.74 25.57
CA TYR A 288 2.89 -11.81 25.02
C TYR A 288 2.11 -10.51 25.25
N PHE A 289 1.95 -10.08 26.51
CA PHE A 289 1.05 -8.97 26.85
C PHE A 289 1.64 -7.58 26.57
N ARG A 290 2.98 -7.41 26.62
CA ARG A 290 3.62 -6.11 26.38
C ARG A 290 4.18 -5.95 24.98
N VAL A 291 4.56 -7.03 24.30
CA VAL A 291 5.16 -6.96 22.96
C VAL A 291 4.20 -7.48 21.89
N GLN A 292 3.85 -8.77 21.90
CA GLN A 292 3.08 -9.39 20.84
C GLN A 292 1.66 -8.81 20.72
N ALA A 293 0.90 -8.75 21.81
CA ALA A 293 -0.48 -8.25 21.79
C ALA A 293 -0.60 -6.76 21.43
N ARG A 294 0.51 -6.01 21.54
CA ARG A 294 0.62 -4.59 21.20
C ARG A 294 1.37 -4.34 19.90
N HIS A 295 1.76 -5.39 19.18
CA HIS A 295 2.45 -5.24 17.91
C HIS A 295 1.42 -4.80 16.84
N PRO A 296 1.66 -3.74 16.05
CA PRO A 296 0.67 -3.21 15.11
C PRO A 296 0.10 -4.27 14.16
N ALA A 297 0.97 -5.03 13.49
CA ALA A 297 0.54 -6.11 12.60
C ALA A 297 -0.26 -7.21 13.31
N VAL A 298 0.07 -7.52 14.57
CA VAL A 298 -0.67 -8.54 15.34
C VAL A 298 -2.02 -7.99 15.70
N TRP A 299 -2.11 -6.74 16.15
CA TRP A 299 -3.38 -6.10 16.51
C TRP A 299 -4.33 -6.00 15.30
N ALA A 300 -3.83 -5.52 14.16
CA ALA A 300 -4.59 -5.40 12.92
C ALA A 300 -5.14 -6.74 12.41
N ALA A 301 -4.39 -7.84 12.61
CA ALA A 301 -4.79 -9.17 12.17
C ALA A 301 -6.03 -9.74 12.90
N TYR A 302 -6.52 -9.11 13.96
CA TYR A 302 -7.75 -9.51 14.67
C TYR A 302 -8.96 -8.66 14.26
N SER A 303 -9.14 -8.45 12.96
CA SER A 303 -10.30 -7.75 12.36
C SER A 303 -10.54 -6.37 12.98
N ALA A 304 -9.47 -5.59 13.11
CA ALA A 304 -9.51 -4.29 13.77
C ALA A 304 -10.45 -3.30 13.07
N SER A 305 -10.40 -3.23 11.73
CA SER A 305 -11.27 -2.36 10.94
C SER A 305 -12.74 -2.76 11.09
N GLU A 306 -13.05 -4.04 10.98
CA GLU A 306 -14.42 -4.55 11.08
C GLU A 306 -14.99 -4.38 12.49
N ALA A 307 -14.16 -4.53 13.53
CA ALA A 307 -14.58 -4.24 14.89
C ALA A 307 -14.91 -2.75 15.08
N ALA A 308 -14.05 -1.85 14.60
CA ALA A 308 -14.27 -0.41 14.69
C ALA A 308 -15.48 0.06 13.87
N ILE A 309 -15.73 -0.54 12.69
CA ILE A 309 -16.95 -0.29 11.91
C ILE A 309 -18.18 -0.78 12.68
N GLY A 310 -18.11 -1.95 13.33
CA GLY A 310 -19.18 -2.44 14.19
C GLY A 310 -19.51 -1.48 15.33
N GLU A 311 -18.50 -0.96 16.02
CA GLU A 311 -18.66 0.05 17.08
C GLU A 311 -19.26 1.36 16.52
N TYR A 312 -18.79 1.82 15.36
CA TYR A 312 -19.31 3.00 14.70
C TYR A 312 -20.79 2.85 14.31
N LEU A 313 -21.18 1.71 13.73
CA LEU A 313 -22.56 1.43 13.35
C LEU A 313 -23.49 1.31 14.57
N ALA A 314 -23.01 0.70 15.67
CA ALA A 314 -23.75 0.67 16.93
C ALA A 314 -24.00 2.08 17.48
N ALA A 315 -23.03 2.98 17.35
CA ALA A 315 -23.16 4.38 17.79
C ALA A 315 -24.06 5.23 16.88
N LEU A 316 -24.18 4.88 15.60
CA LEU A 316 -24.99 5.62 14.62
C LEU A 316 -26.51 5.42 14.79
N ASP A 317 -26.94 4.32 15.42
CA ASP A 317 -28.33 4.00 15.81
C ASP A 317 -29.39 4.27 14.71
N GLY A 318 -29.07 3.96 13.45
CA GLY A 318 -30.00 4.11 12.31
C GLY A 318 -30.38 5.55 11.96
N GLN A 319 -29.65 6.55 12.46
CA GLN A 319 -29.88 7.97 12.19
C GLN A 319 -29.59 8.36 10.72
N ALA A 320 -28.78 7.55 10.03
CA ALA A 320 -28.40 7.76 8.65
C ALA A 320 -28.68 6.51 7.79
N GLU A 321 -28.82 6.72 6.48
CA GLU A 321 -28.77 5.64 5.50
C GLU A 321 -27.30 5.28 5.26
N VAL A 322 -26.94 4.00 5.43
CA VAL A 322 -25.55 3.56 5.38
C VAL A 322 -25.29 2.73 4.14
N TYR A 323 -24.27 3.12 3.37
CA TYR A 323 -23.72 2.29 2.29
C TYR A 323 -22.36 1.75 2.70
N LEU A 324 -22.26 0.43 2.86
CA LEU A 324 -21.06 -0.25 3.34
C LEU A 324 -20.30 -0.91 2.18
N SER A 325 -18.99 -0.69 2.09
CA SER A 325 -18.14 -1.32 1.07
C SER A 325 -18.34 -2.84 1.03
N PRO A 326 -18.43 -3.46 -0.17
CA PRO A 326 -18.61 -4.91 -0.30
C PRO A 326 -17.60 -5.77 0.45
N HIS A 327 -16.37 -5.28 0.66
CA HIS A 327 -15.35 -5.99 1.42
C HIS A 327 -15.74 -6.29 2.87
N TYR A 328 -16.58 -5.43 3.47
CA TYR A 328 -17.03 -5.54 4.85
C TYR A 328 -18.40 -6.23 4.99
N ASP A 329 -19.05 -6.56 3.87
CA ASP A 329 -20.41 -7.09 3.86
C ASP A 329 -20.53 -8.37 4.69
N ARG A 330 -21.48 -8.39 5.62
CA ARG A 330 -21.79 -9.49 6.55
C ARG A 330 -20.59 -10.03 7.34
N HIS A 331 -19.53 -9.23 7.55
CA HIS A 331 -18.40 -9.69 8.35
C HIS A 331 -18.82 -9.91 9.81
N SER A 332 -18.44 -11.07 10.37
CA SER A 332 -18.88 -11.52 11.70
C SER A 332 -18.64 -10.50 12.83
N ALA A 333 -17.51 -9.79 12.81
CA ALA A 333 -17.20 -8.76 13.80
C ALA A 333 -18.18 -7.57 13.74
N ILE A 334 -18.53 -7.09 12.54
CA ILE A 334 -19.49 -6.01 12.34
C ILE A 334 -20.87 -6.43 12.84
N MET A 335 -21.31 -7.64 12.46
CA MET A 335 -22.65 -8.14 12.83
C MET A 335 -22.78 -8.33 14.35
N LEU A 336 -21.74 -8.84 15.01
CA LEU A 336 -21.78 -9.11 16.44
C LEU A 336 -21.68 -7.83 17.29
N ILE A 337 -20.73 -6.96 16.96
CA ILE A 337 -20.45 -5.73 17.72
C ILE A 337 -21.49 -4.64 17.38
N GLY A 338 -21.85 -4.52 16.10
CA GLY A 338 -22.86 -3.59 15.61
C GLY A 338 -24.31 -4.02 15.89
N HIS A 339 -24.52 -5.15 16.56
CA HIS A 339 -25.84 -5.69 16.90
C HIS A 339 -26.79 -5.89 15.69
N ASP A 340 -26.30 -6.59 14.67
CA ASP A 340 -27.01 -6.82 13.39
C ASP A 340 -27.43 -5.49 12.72
N PRO A 341 -26.46 -4.61 12.39
CA PRO A 341 -26.76 -3.26 11.95
C PRO A 341 -27.39 -3.26 10.55
N ARG A 342 -28.26 -2.27 10.29
CA ARG A 342 -28.86 -2.07 8.97
C ARG A 342 -27.92 -1.23 8.10
N TYR A 343 -27.56 -1.76 6.93
CA TYR A 343 -26.83 -1.06 5.89
C TYR A 343 -27.18 -1.64 4.52
N THR A 344 -26.92 -0.87 3.47
CA THR A 344 -27.01 -1.28 2.08
C THR A 344 -25.61 -1.59 1.56
N ARG A 345 -25.43 -2.71 0.85
CA ARG A 345 -24.16 -3.03 0.18
C ARG A 345 -23.86 -1.96 -0.86
N LEU A 346 -22.71 -1.30 -0.75
CA LEU A 346 -22.31 -0.21 -1.64
C LEU A 346 -22.02 -0.74 -3.05
N ASN A 347 -22.69 -0.15 -4.03
CA ASN A 347 -22.34 -0.23 -5.44
C ASN A 347 -22.03 1.21 -5.90
N LEU A 348 -20.76 1.48 -6.23
CA LEU A 348 -20.32 2.85 -6.53
C LEU A 348 -20.99 3.39 -7.80
N ALA A 349 -21.21 2.59 -8.84
CA ALA A 349 -21.91 3.03 -10.04
C ALA A 349 -23.36 3.42 -9.72
N ALA A 350 -24.05 2.64 -8.88
CA ALA A 350 -25.46 2.87 -8.56
C ALA A 350 -25.70 3.94 -7.48
N HIS A 351 -24.73 4.19 -6.60
CA HIS A 351 -24.88 5.02 -5.40
C HIS A 351 -23.96 6.25 -5.36
N LEU A 352 -23.11 6.48 -6.36
CA LEU A 352 -22.27 7.69 -6.46
C LEU A 352 -22.39 8.34 -7.87
N PRO A 353 -23.13 9.46 -8.00
CA PRO A 353 -23.97 10.08 -6.98
C PRO A 353 -25.25 9.27 -6.74
N LEU A 354 -25.97 9.59 -5.66
CA LEU A 354 -27.29 9.05 -5.42
C LEU A 354 -28.28 9.56 -6.47
N ARG A 355 -29.32 8.77 -6.69
CA ARG A 355 -30.41 9.10 -7.62
C ARG A 355 -31.72 9.39 -6.91
N GLU A 356 -31.87 8.86 -5.71
CA GLU A 356 -33.04 9.08 -4.87
C GLU A 356 -32.60 9.71 -3.55
N ASN A 357 -33.43 10.61 -3.03
CA ASN A 357 -33.21 11.20 -1.72
C ASN A 357 -33.79 10.29 -0.62
N PRO A 358 -32.97 9.70 0.27
CA PRO A 358 -33.46 8.83 1.34
C PRO A 358 -34.16 9.59 2.48
N GLY A 359 -34.18 10.93 2.43
CA GLY A 359 -34.84 11.79 3.43
C GLY A 359 -34.10 11.90 4.76
N ARG A 360 -32.86 11.41 4.82
CA ARG A 360 -31.96 11.43 5.98
C ARG A 360 -30.51 11.59 5.51
N ASP A 361 -29.60 11.79 6.46
CA ASP A 361 -28.17 11.84 6.15
C ASP A 361 -27.71 10.50 5.56
N VAL A 362 -26.70 10.54 4.69
CA VAL A 362 -26.11 9.35 4.08
C VAL A 362 -24.67 9.20 4.56
N VAL A 363 -24.29 8.00 4.96
CA VAL A 363 -22.91 7.67 5.32
C VAL A 363 -22.40 6.56 4.42
N TYR A 364 -21.36 6.86 3.65
CA TYR A 364 -20.58 5.86 2.93
C TYR A 364 -19.45 5.38 3.83
N ILE A 365 -19.38 4.07 4.08
CA ILE A 365 -18.28 3.44 4.81
C ILE A 365 -17.39 2.72 3.79
N LEU A 366 -16.19 3.26 3.60
CA LEU A 366 -15.25 2.88 2.54
C LEU A 366 -14.00 2.21 3.12
N GLU A 367 -13.41 1.32 2.33
CA GLU A 367 -12.06 0.80 2.60
C GLU A 367 -11.01 1.91 2.49
N PRO A 368 -9.91 1.86 3.28
CA PRO A 368 -8.79 2.81 3.16
C PRO A 368 -8.21 2.93 1.74
N ALA A 369 -8.29 1.86 0.94
CA ALA A 369 -7.84 1.86 -0.45
C ALA A 369 -8.56 2.92 -1.32
N TYR A 370 -9.82 3.25 -1.02
CA TYR A 370 -10.61 4.23 -1.78
C TYR A 370 -10.28 5.69 -1.44
N ARG A 371 -9.17 5.97 -0.75
CA ARG A 371 -8.76 7.34 -0.43
C ARG A 371 -8.68 8.25 -1.67
N SER A 372 -8.24 7.71 -2.81
CA SER A 372 -8.18 8.46 -4.08
C SER A 372 -9.54 8.91 -4.61
N LEU A 373 -10.65 8.33 -4.14
CA LEU A 373 -12.00 8.73 -4.56
C LEU A 373 -12.48 10.01 -3.86
N ARG A 374 -11.73 10.57 -2.90
CA ARG A 374 -12.15 11.78 -2.18
C ARG A 374 -12.55 12.94 -3.10
N SER A 375 -11.77 13.18 -4.15
CA SER A 375 -12.06 14.24 -5.13
C SER A 375 -13.41 14.01 -5.83
N LEU A 376 -13.69 12.76 -6.23
CA LEU A 376 -14.96 12.37 -6.85
C LEU A 376 -16.15 12.58 -5.90
N PHE A 377 -16.02 12.18 -4.64
CA PHE A 377 -17.06 12.39 -3.62
C PHE A 377 -17.32 13.87 -3.36
N VAL A 378 -16.28 14.68 -3.19
CA VAL A 378 -16.39 16.13 -2.97
C VAL A 378 -16.96 16.85 -4.20
N GLN A 379 -16.69 16.35 -5.41
CA GLN A 379 -17.26 16.92 -6.63
C GLN A 379 -18.78 16.74 -6.69
N PHE A 380 -19.28 15.56 -6.33
CA PHE A 380 -20.74 15.32 -6.28
C PHE A 380 -21.40 15.95 -5.05
N TYR A 381 -20.70 15.98 -3.92
CA TYR A 381 -21.20 16.49 -2.65
C TYR A 381 -20.20 17.47 -2.02
N PRO A 382 -20.17 18.74 -2.47
CA PRO A 382 -19.20 19.74 -2.01
C PRO A 382 -19.22 19.99 -0.51
N THR A 383 -20.35 19.77 0.18
CA THR A 383 -20.45 19.94 1.64
C THR A 383 -20.26 18.65 2.43
N GLY A 384 -20.00 17.53 1.75
CA GLY A 384 -19.81 16.24 2.38
C GLY A 384 -18.55 16.17 3.25
N LEU A 385 -18.66 15.48 4.38
CA LEU A 385 -17.59 15.35 5.37
C LEU A 385 -16.81 14.06 5.14
N TRP A 386 -15.56 14.19 4.72
CA TRP A 386 -14.60 13.09 4.62
C TRP A 386 -13.85 12.92 5.95
N GLN A 387 -13.95 11.75 6.57
CA GLN A 387 -13.25 11.43 7.82
C GLN A 387 -12.52 10.08 7.71
N GLU A 388 -11.24 10.08 8.08
CA GLU A 388 -10.47 8.86 8.22
C GLU A 388 -10.46 8.41 9.68
N HIS A 389 -10.83 7.16 9.91
CA HIS A 389 -10.80 6.56 11.24
C HIS A 389 -9.48 5.84 11.39
N LEU A 390 -8.63 6.32 12.30
CA LEU A 390 -7.29 5.77 12.51
C LEU A 390 -7.25 4.87 13.74
N ASP A 391 -6.37 3.87 13.72
CA ASP A 391 -6.08 3.07 14.89
C ASP A 391 -5.16 3.80 15.88
N ARG A 392 -4.92 3.14 17.02
CA ARG A 392 -4.01 3.62 18.07
C ARG A 392 -2.54 3.78 17.65
N TYR A 393 -2.18 3.38 16.44
CA TYR A 393 -0.85 3.50 15.83
C TYR A 393 -0.84 4.50 14.66
N GLY A 394 -1.96 5.20 14.41
CA GLY A 394 -2.09 6.15 13.31
C GLY A 394 -2.33 5.53 11.94
N GLN A 395 -2.62 4.22 11.86
CA GLN A 395 -2.92 3.53 10.60
C GLN A 395 -4.43 3.63 10.28
N PRO A 396 -4.81 3.79 9.00
CA PRO A 396 -6.22 3.92 8.62
C PRO A 396 -6.96 2.59 8.78
N LEU A 397 -8.09 2.62 9.51
CA LEU A 397 -9.00 1.50 9.69
C LEU A 397 -10.05 1.46 8.58
N PHE A 398 -10.76 2.57 8.40
CA PHE A 398 -11.80 2.78 7.40
C PHE A 398 -12.04 4.28 7.20
N ILE A 399 -12.78 4.62 6.15
CA ILE A 399 -13.16 6.00 5.83
C ILE A 399 -14.68 6.12 5.92
N THR A 400 -15.15 7.25 6.45
CA THR A 400 -16.55 7.67 6.32
C THR A 400 -16.66 8.91 5.46
N PHE A 401 -17.61 8.90 4.53
CA PHE A 401 -18.04 10.12 3.85
C PHE A 401 -19.51 10.38 4.16
N THR A 402 -19.79 11.48 4.84
CA THR A 402 -21.15 11.82 5.29
C THR A 402 -21.73 12.95 4.44
N VAL A 403 -22.92 12.73 3.89
CA VAL A 403 -23.67 13.71 3.10
C VAL A 403 -24.92 14.12 3.89
N ALA A 404 -25.09 15.42 4.11
CA ALA A 404 -26.22 15.95 4.85
C ALA A 404 -27.53 15.80 4.05
N ARG A 405 -28.63 15.52 4.74
CA ARG A 405 -29.98 15.43 4.16
C ARG A 405 -30.33 16.66 3.31
N ASP A 406 -29.93 17.85 3.73
CA ASP A 406 -30.31 19.09 3.05
C ASP A 406 -29.57 19.26 1.70
N GLU A 407 -28.34 18.73 1.57
CA GLU A 407 -27.61 18.64 0.30
C GLU A 407 -28.27 17.62 -0.64
N LEU A 408 -28.71 16.47 -0.10
CA LEU A 408 -29.47 15.47 -0.86
C LEU A 408 -30.85 15.99 -1.29
N ALA A 409 -31.54 16.77 -0.45
CA ALA A 409 -32.78 17.44 -0.83
C ALA A 409 -32.60 18.43 -1.99
N ALA A 410 -31.36 18.91 -2.16
CA ALA A 410 -31.00 19.86 -3.19
C ALA A 410 -30.53 19.21 -4.51
N MET A 411 -30.47 17.89 -4.62
CA MET A 411 -29.84 17.22 -5.76
C MET A 411 -30.59 17.31 -7.09
N HIS A 412 -31.92 17.41 -7.09
CA HIS A 412 -32.72 17.39 -8.33
C HIS A 412 -32.96 18.77 -8.95
N GLY A 413 -32.97 18.82 -10.28
CA GLY A 413 -33.15 20.02 -11.09
C GLY A 413 -31.83 20.72 -11.45
N LEU A 414 -31.89 21.64 -12.40
CA LEU A 414 -30.73 22.39 -12.88
C LEU A 414 -30.62 23.75 -12.20
N VAL A 415 -29.39 24.26 -12.08
CA VAL A 415 -29.12 25.61 -11.55
C VAL A 415 -29.30 26.62 -12.67
N GLY A 416 -30.40 27.36 -12.65
CA GLY A 416 -30.72 28.44 -13.59
C GLY A 416 -30.17 29.79 -13.11
N ARG A 417 -29.32 30.43 -13.91
CA ARG A 417 -28.74 31.75 -13.66
C ARG A 417 -29.21 32.74 -14.71
N PHE A 418 -29.61 33.92 -14.26
CA PHE A 418 -30.17 34.98 -15.10
C PHE A 418 -29.27 36.23 -15.05
N TYR A 419 -28.95 36.76 -16.22
CA TYR A 419 -28.01 37.86 -16.41
C TYR A 419 -28.71 39.02 -17.12
N ALA A 420 -28.37 40.25 -16.75
CA ALA A 420 -28.85 41.45 -17.45
C ALA A 420 -28.18 41.64 -18.82
N SER A 421 -27.04 40.98 -19.04
CA SER A 421 -26.35 40.91 -20.33
C SER A 421 -27.04 39.90 -21.25
N THR A 422 -26.67 39.90 -22.54
CA THR A 422 -27.17 38.94 -23.55
C THR A 422 -26.15 37.87 -23.92
N ASP A 423 -24.95 37.94 -23.36
CA ASP A 423 -23.80 37.06 -23.65
C ASP A 423 -23.40 36.23 -22.42
N TRP A 424 -24.28 36.13 -21.42
CA TRP A 424 -24.07 35.36 -20.18
C TRP A 424 -22.88 35.83 -19.34
N THR A 425 -22.42 37.07 -19.52
CA THR A 425 -21.32 37.66 -18.74
C THR A 425 -21.81 38.53 -17.57
N GLY A 426 -20.95 38.71 -16.57
CA GLY A 426 -21.25 39.49 -15.37
C GLY A 426 -21.91 38.67 -14.25
N PRO A 427 -22.19 39.29 -13.08
CA PRO A 427 -22.82 38.60 -11.97
C PRO A 427 -24.26 38.21 -12.30
N ALA A 428 -24.68 37.00 -11.93
CA ALA A 428 -26.06 36.58 -12.05
C ALA A 428 -26.95 37.46 -11.15
N VAL A 429 -27.95 38.12 -11.75
CA VAL A 429 -28.93 38.97 -11.04
C VAL A 429 -29.91 38.12 -10.25
N ARG A 430 -30.18 36.91 -10.75
CA ARG A 430 -31.05 35.94 -10.11
C ARG A 430 -30.51 34.53 -10.35
N GLN A 431 -30.59 33.69 -9.33
CA GLN A 431 -30.29 32.27 -9.43
C GLN A 431 -31.44 31.48 -8.80
N GLN A 432 -31.84 30.40 -9.44
CA GLN A 432 -32.87 29.49 -8.92
C GLN A 432 -32.58 28.06 -9.36
N ARG A 433 -33.38 27.11 -8.85
CA ARG A 433 -33.34 25.72 -9.27
C ARG A 433 -34.62 25.36 -10.00
N ASP A 434 -34.46 24.78 -11.18
CA ASP A 434 -35.57 24.42 -12.06
C ASP A 434 -35.57 22.91 -12.30
N THR A 435 -36.66 22.25 -11.93
CA THR A 435 -36.86 20.80 -12.12
C THR A 435 -37.54 20.46 -13.45
N THR A 436 -37.94 21.47 -14.20
CA THR A 436 -38.49 21.36 -15.55
C THR A 436 -37.86 22.41 -16.45
N LEU A 437 -37.83 22.13 -17.75
CA LEU A 437 -37.26 23.03 -18.75
C LEU A 437 -38.33 23.54 -19.71
N GLY A 438 -39.45 24.00 -19.14
CA GLY A 438 -40.57 24.59 -19.86
C GLY A 438 -41.01 25.90 -19.20
N PHE A 439 -40.70 27.01 -19.85
CA PHE A 439 -40.88 28.36 -19.33
C PHE A 439 -41.73 29.21 -20.30
N ASP A 440 -42.87 29.73 -19.79
CA ASP A 440 -43.66 30.74 -20.48
C ASP A 440 -43.64 32.05 -19.67
N TRP A 441 -42.83 33.00 -20.13
CA TRP A 441 -42.61 34.28 -19.46
C TRP A 441 -43.27 35.44 -20.19
N THR A 442 -44.23 35.16 -21.06
CA THR A 442 -44.94 36.17 -21.86
C THR A 442 -45.65 37.23 -21.01
N ALA A 443 -46.14 36.86 -19.83
CA ALA A 443 -46.85 37.77 -18.93
C ALA A 443 -45.95 38.41 -17.85
N ALA A 444 -44.91 37.70 -17.42
CA ALA A 444 -44.06 38.12 -16.29
C ALA A 444 -42.65 37.53 -16.43
N PRO A 445 -41.74 38.20 -17.15
CA PRO A 445 -40.37 37.72 -17.29
C PRO A 445 -39.56 37.90 -15.99
N PRO A 446 -38.58 37.01 -15.74
CA PRO A 446 -37.77 37.03 -14.52
C PRO A 446 -36.86 38.26 -14.44
N LEU A 447 -36.52 38.88 -15.58
CA LEU A 447 -35.81 40.14 -15.73
C LEU A 447 -36.43 40.94 -16.89
N PRO A 448 -36.25 42.28 -16.93
CA PRO A 448 -36.62 43.07 -18.10
C PRO A 448 -35.88 42.60 -19.36
N SER A 449 -36.59 42.40 -20.47
CA SER A 449 -35.97 42.04 -21.75
C SER A 449 -35.17 43.21 -22.37
N PRO A 450 -34.05 42.95 -23.06
CA PRO A 450 -33.43 41.63 -23.25
C PRO A 450 -32.61 41.21 -22.03
N PHE A 451 -32.56 39.89 -21.79
CA PHE A 451 -31.72 39.28 -20.75
C PHE A 451 -31.24 37.91 -21.24
N SER A 452 -30.24 37.31 -20.59
CA SER A 452 -29.85 35.92 -20.87
C SER A 452 -30.03 35.03 -19.65
N ALA A 453 -30.29 33.75 -19.91
CA ALA A 453 -30.39 32.71 -18.89
C ALA A 453 -29.52 31.51 -19.28
N GLN A 454 -28.96 30.86 -18.26
CA GLN A 454 -28.18 29.64 -18.41
C GLN A 454 -28.56 28.64 -17.33
N TRP A 455 -28.89 27.41 -17.73
CA TRP A 455 -29.09 26.28 -16.83
C TRP A 455 -27.90 25.34 -16.92
N GLN A 456 -27.38 24.94 -15.77
CA GLN A 456 -26.27 24.00 -15.65
C GLN A 456 -26.58 22.91 -14.64
N GLY A 457 -26.14 21.69 -14.92
CA GLY A 457 -26.24 20.53 -14.06
C GLY A 457 -26.01 19.25 -14.86
N ALA A 458 -26.74 18.19 -14.52
CA ALA A 458 -26.61 16.88 -15.13
C ALA A 458 -27.94 16.35 -15.66
N LEU A 459 -27.87 15.66 -16.79
CA LEU A 459 -28.91 14.81 -17.35
C LEU A 459 -28.57 13.35 -17.06
N PHE A 460 -29.48 12.61 -16.43
CA PHE A 460 -29.34 11.18 -16.22
C PHE A 460 -30.20 10.41 -17.21
N VAL A 461 -29.59 9.45 -17.92
CA VAL A 461 -30.29 8.58 -18.86
C VAL A 461 -30.10 7.11 -18.47
N THR A 462 -31.17 6.32 -18.56
CA THR A 462 -31.17 4.91 -18.11
C THR A 462 -30.83 3.91 -19.20
N LYS A 463 -30.96 4.30 -20.47
CA LYS A 463 -30.72 3.45 -21.64
C LYS A 463 -29.75 4.13 -22.58
N ALA A 464 -28.75 3.37 -23.03
CA ALA A 464 -27.90 3.80 -24.12
C ALA A 464 -28.68 3.79 -25.45
N GLY A 465 -28.40 4.75 -26.33
CA GLY A 465 -29.00 4.84 -27.66
C GLY A 465 -29.08 6.26 -28.20
N GLU A 466 -29.77 6.42 -29.32
CA GLU A 466 -30.00 7.71 -29.96
C GLU A 466 -31.12 8.50 -29.26
N TYR A 467 -30.76 9.65 -28.69
CA TYR A 467 -31.70 10.64 -28.17
C TYR A 467 -31.83 11.79 -29.16
N ALA A 468 -33.06 12.24 -29.41
CA ALA A 468 -33.31 13.47 -30.15
C ALA A 468 -33.77 14.57 -29.19
N PHE A 469 -33.36 15.82 -29.46
CA PHE A 469 -33.72 16.99 -28.65
C PHE A 469 -34.40 18.06 -29.49
N GLU A 470 -35.34 18.79 -28.88
CA GLU A 470 -36.07 19.88 -29.51
C GLU A 470 -36.17 21.10 -28.58
N LEU A 471 -35.86 22.27 -29.12
CA LEU A 471 -35.96 23.57 -28.44
C LEU A 471 -37.03 24.43 -29.08
N GLU A 472 -38.05 24.81 -28.32
CA GLU A 472 -39.10 25.74 -28.72
C GLU A 472 -38.89 27.11 -28.08
N THR A 473 -38.97 28.19 -28.87
CA THR A 473 -38.89 29.58 -28.37
C THR A 473 -39.95 30.50 -28.97
N SER A 474 -40.23 31.64 -28.34
CA SER A 474 -41.28 32.59 -28.76
C SER A 474 -41.02 33.28 -30.11
N ALA A 475 -39.79 33.30 -30.61
CA ALA A 475 -39.41 33.99 -31.85
C ALA A 475 -39.34 33.07 -33.09
N GLY A 476 -39.67 31.78 -32.97
CA GLY A 476 -39.54 30.83 -34.08
C GLY A 476 -38.07 30.47 -34.41
N ARG A 477 -37.73 30.25 -35.70
CA ARG A 477 -36.40 29.78 -36.17
C ARG A 477 -35.30 30.86 -36.18
N VAL A 478 -35.31 31.80 -35.23
CA VAL A 478 -34.22 32.78 -35.12
C VAL A 478 -33.01 32.09 -34.50
N ALA A 479 -31.97 31.88 -35.32
CA ALA A 479 -30.74 31.21 -34.89
C ALA A 479 -30.06 31.95 -33.73
N ASN A 480 -29.41 31.19 -32.84
CA ASN A 480 -28.64 31.68 -31.69
C ASN A 480 -29.45 32.21 -30.49
N LEU A 481 -30.76 32.02 -30.44
CA LEU A 481 -31.54 32.38 -29.24
C LEU A 481 -31.50 31.34 -28.13
N ALA A 482 -31.28 30.06 -28.45
CA ALA A 482 -31.05 29.03 -27.45
C ALA A 482 -30.05 27.98 -27.97
N ARG A 483 -29.22 27.46 -27.07
CA ARG A 483 -28.22 26.43 -27.36
C ARG A 483 -28.19 25.39 -26.27
N LEU A 484 -28.12 24.12 -26.65
CA LEU A 484 -27.97 22.98 -25.75
C LEU A 484 -26.59 22.36 -25.98
N TYR A 485 -25.85 22.20 -24.89
CA TYR A 485 -24.59 21.47 -24.84
C TYR A 485 -24.78 20.23 -23.96
N LEU A 486 -24.32 19.08 -24.45
CA LEU A 486 -24.18 17.86 -23.67
C LEU A 486 -22.71 17.45 -23.65
N ASP A 487 -22.15 17.24 -22.46
CA ASP A 487 -20.73 16.90 -22.28
C ASP A 487 -19.76 17.85 -23.02
N GLY A 488 -20.11 19.14 -23.06
CA GLY A 488 -19.31 20.19 -23.72
C GLY A 488 -19.56 20.34 -25.23
N GLU A 489 -20.20 19.38 -25.88
CA GLU A 489 -20.49 19.41 -27.32
C GLU A 489 -21.82 20.11 -27.60
N GLU A 490 -21.87 20.97 -28.62
CA GLU A 490 -23.12 21.65 -29.03
C GLU A 490 -24.03 20.65 -29.75
N VAL A 491 -25.11 20.24 -29.09
CA VAL A 491 -26.07 19.26 -29.63
C VAL A 491 -27.18 19.94 -30.42
N LEU A 492 -27.56 21.16 -30.04
CA LEU A 492 -28.70 21.85 -30.66
C LEU A 492 -28.60 23.37 -30.60
N ASN A 493 -29.00 24.03 -31.68
CA ASN A 493 -29.21 25.48 -31.79
C ASN A 493 -30.56 25.75 -32.49
N VAL A 494 -31.29 26.76 -32.02
CA VAL A 494 -32.65 27.09 -32.49
C VAL A 494 -32.70 27.23 -34.02
N GLY A 495 -33.56 26.44 -34.68
CA GLY A 495 -33.76 26.47 -36.14
C GLY A 495 -33.34 25.20 -36.90
N ARG A 496 -32.67 24.25 -36.23
CA ARG A 496 -32.46 22.86 -36.70
C ARG A 496 -33.14 21.90 -35.73
N VAL A 497 -33.74 20.81 -36.22
CA VAL A 497 -33.94 19.63 -35.37
C VAL A 497 -32.56 19.01 -35.18
N ALA A 498 -32.15 18.71 -33.95
CA ALA A 498 -30.85 18.08 -33.71
C ALA A 498 -30.78 16.75 -34.46
N ASN A 499 -29.62 16.43 -35.03
CA ASN A 499 -29.34 15.04 -35.39
C ASN A 499 -29.42 14.22 -34.09
N PRO A 500 -29.99 12.99 -34.12
CA PRO A 500 -29.98 12.13 -32.96
C PRO A 500 -28.55 12.00 -32.41
N THR A 501 -28.40 12.20 -31.11
CA THR A 501 -27.12 12.10 -30.40
C THR A 501 -27.12 10.79 -29.63
N TYR A 502 -26.07 9.99 -29.82
CA TYR A 502 -25.92 8.75 -29.08
C TYR A 502 -25.43 9.06 -27.66
N LEU A 503 -26.22 8.69 -26.66
CA LEU A 503 -25.84 8.77 -25.25
C LEU A 503 -25.71 7.36 -24.69
N VAL A 504 -24.69 7.12 -23.85
CA VAL A 504 -24.59 5.91 -23.03
C VAL A 504 -25.46 6.04 -21.79
N ALA A 505 -25.77 4.96 -21.08
CA ALA A 505 -26.48 5.10 -19.80
C ALA A 505 -25.58 5.78 -18.75
N GLY A 506 -26.15 6.64 -17.91
CA GLY A 506 -25.42 7.36 -16.86
C GLY A 506 -25.69 8.86 -16.85
N PHE A 507 -24.79 9.61 -16.20
CA PHE A 507 -24.85 11.06 -16.08
C PHE A 507 -24.05 11.75 -17.19
N HIS A 508 -24.68 12.77 -17.78
CA HIS A 508 -24.12 13.66 -18.79
C HIS A 508 -24.20 15.10 -18.31
N ASN A 509 -23.17 15.91 -18.52
CA ASN A 509 -23.23 17.34 -18.24
C ASN A 509 -24.23 18.00 -19.19
N LEU A 510 -25.15 18.80 -18.66
CA LEU A 510 -26.12 19.56 -19.44
C LEU A 510 -25.93 21.05 -19.22
N THR A 511 -25.73 21.80 -20.30
CA THR A 511 -25.79 23.26 -20.31
C THR A 511 -26.81 23.74 -21.33
N LEU A 512 -27.82 24.47 -20.87
CA LEU A 512 -28.81 25.13 -21.73
C LEU A 512 -28.63 26.64 -21.62
N GLN A 513 -28.36 27.30 -22.74
CA GLN A 513 -28.23 28.74 -22.85
C GLN A 513 -29.43 29.32 -23.60
N PHE A 514 -29.93 30.46 -23.14
CA PHE A 514 -31.06 31.16 -23.74
C PHE A 514 -30.85 32.68 -23.69
N VAL A 515 -31.20 33.38 -24.77
CA VAL A 515 -31.29 34.84 -24.83
C VAL A 515 -32.76 35.22 -24.98
N ALA A 516 -33.31 35.83 -23.94
CA ALA A 516 -34.69 36.28 -23.88
C ALA A 516 -34.87 37.61 -24.63
N GLN A 517 -35.89 37.65 -25.49
CA GLN A 517 -36.34 38.82 -26.24
C GLN A 517 -37.71 39.28 -25.71
N ASP A 518 -38.45 40.08 -26.49
CA ASP A 518 -39.83 40.43 -26.12
C ASP A 518 -40.73 39.17 -26.03
N LYS A 519 -41.56 39.10 -24.98
CA LYS A 519 -42.44 37.96 -24.67
C LYS A 519 -41.73 36.59 -24.69
N PRO A 520 -40.74 36.34 -23.81
CA PRO A 520 -39.88 35.17 -23.92
C PRO A 520 -40.60 33.85 -23.57
N ARG A 521 -40.32 32.80 -24.36
CA ARG A 521 -40.68 31.40 -24.08
C ARG A 521 -39.50 30.48 -24.38
N LEU A 522 -39.35 29.42 -23.61
CA LEU A 522 -38.34 28.38 -23.79
C LEU A 522 -38.89 27.03 -23.35
N ARG A 523 -38.83 26.01 -24.21
CA ARG A 523 -39.14 24.63 -23.84
C ARG A 523 -38.14 23.66 -24.43
N LEU A 524 -37.56 22.77 -23.61
CA LEU A 524 -36.70 21.68 -24.05
C LEU A 524 -37.44 20.34 -23.91
N ARG A 525 -37.56 19.62 -25.02
CA ARG A 525 -38.14 18.28 -25.09
C ARG A 525 -37.11 17.29 -25.63
N TRP A 526 -37.31 16.02 -25.34
CA TRP A 526 -36.51 14.95 -25.88
C TRP A 526 -37.36 13.82 -26.46
N ARG A 527 -36.71 12.92 -27.18
CA ARG A 527 -37.26 11.63 -27.57
C ARG A 527 -36.23 10.56 -27.24
N PRO A 528 -36.49 9.67 -26.27
CA PRO A 528 -35.54 8.64 -25.86
C PRO A 528 -35.42 7.52 -26.91
N PRO A 529 -34.41 6.63 -26.82
CA PRO A 529 -34.22 5.51 -27.72
C PRO A 529 -35.46 4.62 -27.80
N GLY A 530 -36.01 4.46 -29.00
CA GLY A 530 -37.24 3.68 -29.24
C GLY A 530 -38.55 4.40 -28.91
N GLY A 531 -38.52 5.67 -28.49
CA GLY A 531 -39.72 6.50 -28.33
C GLY A 531 -40.20 7.09 -29.66
N GLU A 532 -41.51 7.20 -29.84
CA GLU A 532 -42.12 7.76 -31.07
C GLU A 532 -42.44 9.26 -30.93
N ASP A 533 -42.90 9.69 -29.75
CA ASP A 533 -43.38 11.04 -29.47
C ASP A 533 -42.35 11.93 -28.75
N TRP A 534 -42.50 13.25 -28.88
CA TRP A 534 -41.77 14.24 -28.11
C TRP A 534 -42.33 14.34 -26.69
N GLU A 535 -41.48 14.20 -25.69
CA GLU A 535 -41.84 14.32 -24.28
C GLU A 535 -40.98 15.37 -23.55
N ASP A 536 -41.52 15.96 -22.49
CA ASP A 536 -40.74 16.82 -21.60
C ASP A 536 -39.70 15.96 -20.86
N ILE A 537 -38.50 16.50 -20.66
CA ILE A 537 -37.47 15.79 -19.88
C ILE A 537 -38.00 15.60 -18.44
N PRO A 538 -38.07 14.37 -17.92
CA PRO A 538 -38.59 14.11 -16.59
C PRO A 538 -37.77 14.81 -15.50
N ALA A 539 -38.42 15.34 -14.46
CA ALA A 539 -37.74 15.99 -13.35
C ALA A 539 -36.70 15.07 -12.65
N GLY A 540 -36.99 13.76 -12.57
CA GLY A 540 -36.08 12.76 -12.01
C GLY A 540 -34.85 12.45 -12.89
N ALA A 541 -34.80 12.97 -14.12
CA ALA A 541 -33.64 12.89 -15.00
C ALA A 541 -32.72 14.12 -14.87
N LEU A 542 -33.13 15.17 -14.16
CA LEU A 542 -32.36 16.40 -14.01
C LEU A 542 -31.76 16.51 -12.61
N TYR A 543 -30.47 16.81 -12.54
CA TYR A 543 -29.73 16.93 -11.29
C TYR A 543 -28.83 18.17 -11.29
N SER A 544 -28.53 18.68 -10.09
CA SER A 544 -27.70 19.88 -9.91
C SER A 544 -26.20 19.56 -9.77
N TYR A 545 -25.85 18.28 -9.86
CA TYR A 545 -24.47 17.80 -9.79
C TYR A 545 -23.61 18.34 -10.94
N ALA A 546 -22.35 18.60 -10.64
CA ALA A 546 -21.32 18.74 -11.67
C ALA A 546 -20.82 17.34 -12.04
N VAL A 547 -21.11 16.87 -13.26
CA VAL A 547 -20.64 15.55 -13.70
C VAL A 547 -19.14 15.64 -13.97
N PRO A 548 -18.32 14.75 -13.38
CA PRO A 548 -16.91 14.64 -13.73
C PRO A 548 -16.72 14.35 -15.21
N GLU A 549 -15.65 14.85 -15.82
CA GLU A 549 -15.21 14.41 -17.15
C GLU A 549 -14.54 13.03 -17.11
N SER A 550 -14.19 12.57 -15.91
CA SER A 550 -13.57 11.27 -15.69
C SER A 550 -14.52 10.06 -15.89
N GLY A 551 -13.94 8.87 -15.99
CA GLY A 551 -14.61 7.57 -16.08
C GLY A 551 -14.29 6.83 -17.37
N LEU A 552 -14.77 5.59 -17.49
CA LEU A 552 -14.67 4.79 -18.72
C LEU A 552 -16.07 4.36 -19.19
N ILE A 553 -16.18 3.93 -20.45
CA ILE A 553 -17.40 3.32 -20.97
C ILE A 553 -17.35 1.82 -20.70
N GLY A 554 -18.27 1.34 -19.87
CA GLY A 554 -18.47 -0.07 -19.52
C GLY A 554 -19.51 -0.74 -20.41
N TYR A 555 -19.11 -1.83 -21.06
CA TYR A 555 -19.93 -2.71 -21.87
C TYR A 555 -20.20 -4.00 -21.10
N TYR A 556 -21.45 -4.25 -20.75
CA TYR A 556 -21.86 -5.33 -19.87
C TYR A 556 -22.48 -6.48 -20.65
N TYR A 557 -22.03 -7.71 -20.43
CA TYR A 557 -22.45 -8.90 -21.17
C TYR A 557 -22.90 -10.02 -20.24
N HIS A 558 -23.83 -10.85 -20.73
CA HIS A 558 -24.14 -12.13 -20.10
C HIS A 558 -22.99 -13.13 -20.30
N GLY A 559 -22.73 -13.96 -19.28
CA GLY A 559 -21.66 -14.96 -19.33
C GLY A 559 -20.26 -14.34 -19.22
N THR A 560 -19.23 -15.18 -19.32
CA THR A 560 -17.83 -14.81 -19.02
C THR A 560 -16.97 -14.51 -20.25
N GLU A 561 -17.57 -14.51 -21.45
CA GLU A 561 -16.82 -14.54 -22.72
C GLU A 561 -16.84 -13.21 -23.48
N TRP A 562 -17.46 -12.15 -22.93
CA TRP A 562 -17.59 -10.84 -23.59
C TRP A 562 -18.19 -10.89 -25.01
N GLN A 563 -19.19 -11.76 -25.23
CA GLN A 563 -19.80 -11.99 -26.54
C GLN A 563 -21.27 -11.58 -26.59
N GLY A 564 -21.74 -11.30 -27.81
CA GLY A 564 -23.12 -10.89 -28.09
C GLY A 564 -23.34 -9.38 -27.92
N PRO A 565 -24.60 -8.90 -28.08
CA PRO A 565 -24.93 -7.51 -27.79
C PRO A 565 -24.81 -7.24 -26.28
N PRO A 566 -24.24 -6.09 -25.87
CA PRO A 566 -24.18 -5.72 -24.47
C PRO A 566 -25.59 -5.50 -23.90
N VAL A 567 -25.83 -5.98 -22.68
CA VAL A 567 -27.04 -5.77 -21.88
C VAL A 567 -27.16 -4.30 -21.46
N SER A 568 -26.02 -3.67 -21.21
CA SER A 568 -25.92 -2.25 -20.93
C SER A 568 -24.59 -1.69 -21.44
N VAL A 569 -24.64 -0.46 -21.95
CA VAL A 569 -23.46 0.35 -22.24
C VAL A 569 -23.61 1.59 -21.39
N GLN A 570 -22.68 1.83 -20.48
CA GLN A 570 -22.81 2.90 -19.51
C GLN A 570 -21.48 3.56 -19.19
N ARG A 571 -21.56 4.80 -18.70
CA ARG A 571 -20.40 5.50 -18.17
C ARG A 571 -20.18 5.12 -16.71
N ASP A 572 -19.02 4.56 -16.40
CA ASP A 572 -18.60 4.21 -15.05
C ASP A 572 -17.48 5.16 -14.59
N PHE A 573 -17.75 5.95 -13.54
CA PHE A 573 -16.75 6.85 -12.95
C PHE A 573 -15.61 6.08 -12.27
N VAL A 574 -15.89 4.87 -11.79
CA VAL A 574 -14.93 4.00 -11.10
C VAL A 574 -15.02 2.60 -11.69
N VAL A 575 -13.88 2.03 -12.08
CA VAL A 575 -13.80 0.65 -12.54
C VAL A 575 -13.90 -0.30 -11.35
N THR A 576 -15.05 -0.93 -11.18
CA THR A 576 -15.38 -1.81 -10.05
C THR A 576 -16.17 -3.03 -10.49
N ALA A 577 -16.24 -4.05 -9.64
CA ALA A 577 -17.03 -5.25 -9.91
C ALA A 577 -18.51 -4.92 -9.74
N ASN A 578 -19.12 -4.47 -10.84
CA ASN A 578 -20.50 -4.03 -10.88
C ASN A 578 -21.41 -5.13 -11.43
N ASP A 579 -22.17 -5.77 -10.55
CA ASP A 579 -23.18 -6.78 -10.91
C ASP A 579 -24.56 -6.17 -11.20
N ILE A 580 -24.74 -4.87 -11.01
CA ILE A 580 -26.01 -4.16 -11.22
C ILE A 580 -25.75 -2.94 -12.11
N PRO A 581 -25.74 -3.09 -13.45
CA PRO A 581 -25.69 -1.95 -14.36
C PRO A 581 -26.95 -1.08 -14.19
N PHE A 582 -26.96 0.12 -14.78
CA PHE A 582 -28.08 1.05 -14.68
C PHE A 582 -29.41 0.48 -15.19
N SER A 583 -29.39 -0.53 -16.05
CA SER A 583 -30.59 -1.27 -16.49
C SER A 583 -31.15 -2.21 -15.41
N GLY A 584 -30.34 -2.66 -14.44
CA GLY A 584 -30.74 -3.59 -13.39
C GLY A 584 -30.83 -5.07 -13.81
N GLU A 585 -30.30 -5.43 -14.99
CA GLU A 585 -30.57 -6.71 -15.66
C GLU A 585 -29.43 -7.74 -15.62
N LEU A 586 -28.38 -7.54 -14.82
CA LEU A 586 -27.21 -8.41 -14.79
C LEU A 586 -27.10 -9.22 -13.49
N ARG A 587 -26.60 -10.46 -13.59
CA ARG A 587 -26.27 -11.36 -12.48
C ARG A 587 -25.11 -12.29 -12.86
N PRO A 588 -24.32 -12.79 -11.91
CA PRO A 588 -23.32 -13.83 -12.19
C PRO A 588 -23.94 -15.09 -12.84
N PRO A 589 -23.29 -15.69 -13.85
CA PRO A 589 -22.03 -15.25 -14.46
C PRO A 589 -22.21 -14.07 -15.42
N TYR A 590 -21.30 -13.09 -15.35
CA TYR A 590 -21.29 -11.91 -16.24
C TYR A 590 -19.88 -11.45 -16.58
N SER A 591 -19.77 -10.58 -17.57
CA SER A 591 -18.50 -9.99 -17.98
C SER A 591 -18.66 -8.53 -18.40
N VAL A 592 -17.58 -7.76 -18.24
CA VAL A 592 -17.55 -6.33 -18.53
C VAL A 592 -16.28 -5.98 -19.32
N ILE A 593 -16.41 -5.11 -20.31
CA ILE A 593 -15.28 -4.42 -20.96
C ILE A 593 -15.40 -2.94 -20.64
N TRP A 594 -14.39 -2.35 -20.01
CA TRP A 594 -14.26 -0.88 -19.90
C TRP A 594 -13.29 -0.35 -20.94
N ARG A 595 -13.67 0.74 -21.63
CA ARG A 595 -12.86 1.41 -22.65
C ARG A 595 -12.83 2.92 -22.48
N GLY A 596 -11.74 3.52 -22.91
CA GLY A 596 -11.58 4.98 -22.95
C GLY A 596 -10.12 5.38 -23.10
N LYS A 597 -9.75 6.53 -22.52
CA LYS A 597 -8.37 7.01 -22.44
C LYS A 597 -7.84 6.99 -21.01
N LEU A 598 -6.55 6.73 -20.89
CA LEU A 598 -5.74 6.94 -19.70
C LEU A 598 -4.84 8.16 -19.94
N ASP A 599 -4.98 9.21 -19.12
CA ASP A 599 -4.06 10.35 -19.16
C ASP A 599 -2.79 10.04 -18.35
N ILE A 600 -1.64 10.27 -18.98
CA ILE A 600 -0.33 10.06 -18.41
C ILE A 600 0.32 11.42 -18.15
N PRO A 601 0.38 11.86 -16.89
CA PRO A 601 0.86 13.20 -16.55
C PRO A 601 2.38 13.35 -16.76
N ARG A 602 3.14 12.24 -16.67
CA ARG A 602 4.60 12.23 -16.78
C ARG A 602 5.04 11.02 -17.62
N PRO A 603 5.94 11.20 -18.59
CA PRO A 603 6.44 10.07 -19.37
C PRO A 603 7.32 9.18 -18.48
N GLY A 604 7.26 7.85 -18.66
CA GLY A 604 8.11 6.95 -17.89
C GLY A 604 7.60 5.52 -17.81
N GLN A 605 8.19 4.74 -16.92
CA GLN A 605 7.82 3.35 -16.67
C GLN A 605 6.74 3.29 -15.57
N TYR A 606 5.56 2.81 -15.93
CA TYR A 606 4.43 2.62 -15.03
C TYR A 606 4.25 1.13 -14.73
N ALA A 607 4.02 0.78 -13.46
CA ALA A 607 3.47 -0.53 -13.12
C ALA A 607 1.95 -0.41 -13.02
N LEU A 608 1.21 -1.07 -13.89
CA LEU A 608 -0.26 -1.12 -13.85
C LEU A 608 -0.70 -2.46 -13.28
N GLY A 609 -1.75 -2.49 -12.47
CA GLY A 609 -2.22 -3.70 -11.83
C GLY A 609 -3.73 -3.81 -11.74
N THR A 610 -4.21 -5.05 -11.66
CA THR A 610 -5.60 -5.38 -11.38
C THR A 610 -5.68 -6.23 -10.12
N ASN A 611 -6.62 -5.90 -9.23
CA ASN A 611 -7.06 -6.80 -8.17
C ASN A 611 -8.45 -7.31 -8.55
N SER A 612 -8.59 -8.59 -8.90
CA SER A 612 -9.85 -9.14 -9.38
C SER A 612 -10.24 -10.48 -8.76
N ASP A 613 -11.55 -10.72 -8.72
CA ASP A 613 -12.25 -11.96 -8.41
C ASP A 613 -13.47 -11.95 -9.34
N ASP A 614 -13.64 -12.82 -10.34
CA ASP A 614 -12.88 -14.05 -10.61
C ASP A 614 -11.64 -13.89 -11.51
N GLY A 615 -11.61 -12.92 -12.43
CA GLY A 615 -10.48 -12.75 -13.35
C GLY A 615 -10.57 -11.51 -14.23
N SER A 616 -9.42 -11.00 -14.67
CA SER A 616 -9.33 -9.76 -15.47
C SER A 616 -8.13 -9.68 -16.41
N TYR A 617 -8.20 -8.78 -17.39
CA TYR A 617 -7.11 -8.41 -18.31
C TYR A 617 -7.07 -6.88 -18.46
N LEU A 618 -5.87 -6.30 -18.51
CA LEU A 618 -5.65 -4.87 -18.75
C LEU A 618 -4.78 -4.67 -19.99
N PHE A 619 -5.27 -3.86 -20.93
CA PHE A 619 -4.58 -3.46 -22.13
C PHE A 619 -4.36 -1.93 -22.13
N VAL A 620 -3.21 -1.50 -22.62
CA VAL A 620 -2.91 -0.09 -22.90
C VAL A 620 -2.31 0.01 -24.30
N ASP A 621 -2.83 0.91 -25.13
CA ASP A 621 -2.50 1.03 -26.57
C ASP A 621 -2.59 -0.31 -27.33
N GLY A 622 -3.57 -1.15 -26.95
CA GLY A 622 -3.77 -2.49 -27.51
C GLY A 622 -2.76 -3.54 -27.01
N GLN A 623 -1.74 -3.18 -26.24
CA GLN A 623 -0.80 -4.11 -25.64
C GLN A 623 -1.36 -4.69 -24.33
N LEU A 624 -1.37 -6.02 -24.18
CA LEU A 624 -1.70 -6.67 -22.91
C LEU A 624 -0.61 -6.36 -21.87
N VAL A 625 -0.98 -5.61 -20.83
CA VAL A 625 -0.07 -5.22 -19.74
C VAL A 625 -0.24 -6.17 -18.55
N VAL A 626 -1.48 -6.50 -18.18
CA VAL A 626 -1.77 -7.39 -17.04
C VAL A 626 -2.64 -8.54 -17.50
N ASP A 627 -2.12 -9.76 -17.35
CA ASP A 627 -2.90 -10.99 -17.43
C ASP A 627 -3.21 -11.47 -16.00
N ASN A 628 -4.44 -11.22 -15.56
CA ASN A 628 -5.00 -11.75 -14.33
C ASN A 628 -6.18 -12.69 -14.62
N GLY A 629 -6.08 -13.47 -15.70
CA GLY A 629 -7.11 -14.40 -16.14
C GLY A 629 -7.19 -15.71 -15.35
N GLY A 630 -8.15 -16.53 -15.78
CA GLY A 630 -8.57 -17.79 -15.15
C GLY A 630 -9.44 -17.54 -13.91
N ALA A 631 -10.36 -18.44 -13.56
CA ALA A 631 -11.20 -18.27 -12.38
C ALA A 631 -10.38 -18.44 -11.09
N HIS A 632 -10.41 -17.44 -10.21
CA HIS A 632 -9.73 -17.45 -8.92
C HIS A 632 -10.40 -16.48 -7.94
N GLY A 633 -10.29 -16.74 -6.64
CA GLY A 633 -10.64 -15.73 -5.64
C GLY A 633 -9.75 -14.48 -5.74
N GLY A 634 -10.12 -13.41 -5.03
CA GLY A 634 -9.42 -12.11 -5.02
C GLY A 634 -7.89 -12.20 -5.12
N ARG A 635 -7.35 -11.74 -6.26
CA ARG A 635 -5.92 -11.81 -6.59
C ARG A 635 -5.46 -10.53 -7.26
N TYR A 636 -4.36 -10.00 -6.76
CA TYR A 636 -3.63 -8.90 -7.38
C TYR A 636 -2.57 -9.42 -8.36
N ARG A 637 -2.51 -8.81 -9.56
CA ARG A 637 -1.40 -8.93 -10.49
C ARG A 637 -1.08 -7.56 -11.09
N GLU A 638 0.18 -7.39 -11.46
CA GLU A 638 0.67 -6.18 -12.11
C GLU A 638 1.60 -6.52 -13.27
N GLY A 639 1.72 -5.57 -14.19
CA GLY A 639 2.63 -5.59 -15.32
C GLY A 639 3.18 -4.19 -15.53
N VAL A 640 4.29 -4.11 -16.25
CA VAL A 640 5.03 -2.86 -16.40
C VAL A 640 5.03 -2.43 -17.86
N ILE A 641 4.76 -1.15 -18.11
CA ILE A 641 4.71 -0.56 -19.45
C ILE A 641 5.38 0.82 -19.42
N ARG A 642 6.03 1.21 -20.52
CA ARG A 642 6.58 2.56 -20.68
C ARG A 642 5.58 3.40 -21.48
N LEU A 643 5.17 4.54 -20.92
CA LEU A 643 4.15 5.42 -21.50
C LEU A 643 4.73 6.81 -21.73
N SER A 644 4.27 7.46 -22.80
CA SER A 644 4.54 8.87 -23.08
C SER A 644 3.61 9.77 -22.29
N ARG A 645 3.91 11.07 -22.22
CA ARG A 645 2.96 12.03 -21.63
C ARG A 645 1.73 12.17 -22.53
N GLY A 646 0.55 12.27 -21.93
CA GLY A 646 -0.72 12.50 -22.61
C GLY A 646 -1.62 11.26 -22.62
N TYR A 647 -2.62 11.27 -23.50
CA TYR A 647 -3.65 10.24 -23.55
C TYR A 647 -3.21 8.97 -24.25
N HIS A 648 -3.47 7.83 -23.62
CA HIS A 648 -3.25 6.47 -24.12
C HIS A 648 -4.58 5.70 -24.15
N ASP A 649 -4.73 4.77 -25.09
CA ASP A 649 -5.93 3.91 -25.09
C ASP A 649 -5.87 2.94 -23.91
N ILE A 650 -6.99 2.76 -23.19
CA ILE A 650 -7.09 1.78 -22.11
C ILE A 650 -8.30 0.87 -22.33
N GLU A 651 -8.09 -0.43 -22.18
CA GLU A 651 -9.16 -1.44 -22.17
C GLU A 651 -8.98 -2.38 -20.99
N VAL A 652 -10.06 -2.59 -20.23
CA VAL A 652 -10.09 -3.50 -19.07
C VAL A 652 -11.18 -4.52 -19.29
N ARG A 653 -10.83 -5.80 -19.26
CA ARG A 653 -11.79 -6.90 -19.35
C ARG A 653 -11.89 -7.60 -18.00
N TYR A 654 -13.10 -7.84 -17.54
CA TYR A 654 -13.39 -8.51 -16.27
C TYR A 654 -14.51 -9.53 -16.44
N PHE A 655 -14.45 -10.62 -15.70
CA PHE A 655 -15.56 -11.58 -15.61
C PHE A 655 -15.76 -12.07 -14.18
N GLN A 656 -17.01 -12.35 -13.85
CA GLN A 656 -17.46 -12.95 -12.60
C GLN A 656 -18.18 -14.26 -12.90
N VAL A 657 -17.83 -15.32 -12.18
CA VAL A 657 -18.51 -16.61 -12.23
C VAL A 657 -19.53 -16.72 -11.09
N ASP A 658 -19.05 -16.75 -9.84
CA ASP A 658 -19.87 -16.86 -8.63
C ASP A 658 -19.11 -16.39 -7.37
N GLY A 659 -19.78 -16.31 -6.21
CA GLY A 659 -19.11 -16.00 -4.95
C GLY A 659 -18.79 -14.51 -4.73
N SER A 660 -17.61 -14.24 -4.17
CA SER A 660 -17.13 -12.89 -3.90
C SER A 660 -16.74 -12.20 -5.20
N GLN A 661 -16.92 -10.88 -5.27
CA GLN A 661 -16.56 -10.10 -6.45
C GLN A 661 -15.64 -8.95 -6.04
N THR A 662 -14.60 -8.71 -6.82
CA THR A 662 -13.68 -7.58 -6.62
C THR A 662 -13.13 -7.20 -7.98
N MET A 663 -13.03 -5.90 -8.22
CA MET A 663 -12.29 -5.35 -9.35
C MET A 663 -11.76 -3.97 -8.93
N GLN A 664 -10.45 -3.78 -9.05
CA GLN A 664 -9.77 -2.51 -8.79
C GLN A 664 -8.63 -2.35 -9.78
N LEU A 665 -8.44 -1.12 -10.28
CA LEU A 665 -7.28 -0.74 -11.06
C LEU A 665 -6.26 -0.04 -10.17
N TRP A 666 -5.01 -0.43 -10.31
CA TRP A 666 -3.89 0.11 -9.58
C TRP A 666 -2.84 0.62 -10.56
N TRP A 667 -2.12 1.66 -10.16
CA TRP A 667 -0.90 2.07 -10.83
C TRP A 667 0.20 2.39 -9.84
N THR A 668 1.43 2.32 -10.31
CA THR A 668 2.61 2.89 -9.66
C THR A 668 3.24 3.79 -10.71
N PRO A 669 3.07 5.12 -10.59
CA PRO A 669 3.72 6.04 -11.52
C PRO A 669 5.25 6.01 -11.32
N PRO A 670 6.04 6.49 -12.30
CA PRO A 670 7.48 6.62 -12.15
C PRO A 670 7.81 7.40 -10.87
N GLY A 671 8.61 6.79 -9.99
CA GLY A 671 9.00 7.40 -8.70
C GLY A 671 7.92 7.43 -7.61
N GLY A 672 6.70 7.00 -7.92
CA GLY A 672 5.59 7.03 -6.98
C GLY A 672 5.40 5.73 -6.21
N SER A 673 4.53 5.78 -5.22
CA SER A 673 4.02 4.59 -4.54
C SER A 673 2.82 4.01 -5.28
N ARG A 674 2.60 2.69 -5.14
CA ARG A 674 1.42 2.02 -5.67
C ARG A 674 0.14 2.56 -5.01
N GLU A 675 -0.82 2.96 -5.85
CA GLU A 675 -2.13 3.45 -5.42
C GLU A 675 -3.22 2.99 -6.39
N LEU A 676 -4.50 3.11 -5.99
CA LEU A 676 -5.61 2.93 -6.93
C LEU A 676 -5.46 3.97 -8.04
N LEU A 677 -5.59 3.53 -9.29
CA LEU A 677 -5.50 4.40 -10.45
C LEU A 677 -6.55 5.52 -10.30
N PRO A 678 -6.14 6.79 -10.16
CA PRO A 678 -7.06 7.87 -9.87
C PRO A 678 -8.08 8.03 -10.99
N THR A 679 -9.35 8.16 -10.63
CA THR A 679 -10.42 8.29 -11.62
C THR A 679 -10.23 9.50 -12.52
N THR A 680 -9.61 10.57 -12.02
CA THR A 680 -9.26 11.77 -12.78
C THR A 680 -8.30 11.51 -13.94
N GLN A 681 -7.68 10.34 -14.03
CA GLN A 681 -6.83 9.93 -15.14
C GLN A 681 -7.55 9.06 -16.17
N LEU A 682 -8.82 8.69 -15.92
CA LEU A 682 -9.62 7.89 -16.84
C LEU A 682 -10.65 8.76 -17.53
N PHE A 683 -10.76 8.67 -18.85
CA PHE A 683 -11.68 9.47 -19.64
C PHE A 683 -12.50 8.60 -20.59
N PRO A 684 -13.80 8.89 -20.81
CA PRO A 684 -14.72 8.01 -21.52
C PRO A 684 -14.57 8.04 -23.05
N TRP A 685 -13.48 8.61 -23.59
CA TRP A 685 -13.31 8.77 -25.03
C TRP A 685 -12.78 7.49 -25.67
N GLU A 686 -13.61 6.81 -26.45
CA GLU A 686 -13.19 5.60 -27.17
C GLU A 686 -12.58 5.89 -28.55
N GLY A 687 -12.72 7.12 -29.05
CA GLY A 687 -12.28 7.54 -30.39
C GLY A 687 -11.25 8.67 -30.37
N GLU A 688 -11.45 9.64 -31.26
CA GLU A 688 -10.66 10.89 -31.26
C GLU A 688 -10.89 11.66 -29.96
N ILE A 689 -9.82 12.26 -29.44
CA ILE A 689 -9.88 13.11 -28.25
C ILE A 689 -10.67 14.38 -28.63
N PRO A 690 -11.72 14.76 -27.89
CA PRO A 690 -12.49 15.96 -28.19
C PRO A 690 -11.60 17.20 -28.28
N ALA A 691 -11.92 18.14 -29.16
CA ALA A 691 -11.06 19.31 -29.39
C ALA A 691 -10.83 20.16 -28.14
N HIS A 692 -11.81 20.27 -27.25
CA HIS A 692 -11.71 20.97 -25.97
C HIS A 692 -10.92 20.19 -24.92
N ALA A 693 -10.79 18.88 -25.10
CA ALA A 693 -10.01 17.96 -24.28
C ALA A 693 -8.64 17.63 -24.89
N SER A 694 -8.31 18.25 -26.03
CA SER A 694 -6.95 18.28 -26.53
C SER A 694 -6.05 18.77 -25.40
N GLN A 695 -4.93 18.06 -25.20
CA GLN A 695 -4.09 18.06 -23.99
C GLN A 695 -4.37 19.23 -23.05
N PRO A 696 -4.76 19.00 -21.78
CA PRO A 696 -4.80 20.10 -20.82
C PRO A 696 -3.49 20.86 -20.98
N PRO A 697 -3.51 22.21 -21.10
CA PRO A 697 -2.27 22.95 -21.08
C PRO A 697 -1.57 22.40 -19.85
N GLY A 698 -0.33 21.94 -20.02
CA GLY A 698 0.43 21.53 -18.86
C GLY A 698 0.35 22.64 -17.80
N PRO A 699 0.86 22.40 -16.58
CA PRO A 699 1.50 23.54 -15.91
C PRO A 699 2.29 24.22 -17.01
N THR A 700 2.04 25.52 -17.26
CA THR A 700 2.64 26.22 -18.37
C THR A 700 4.12 25.94 -18.21
N THR A 701 4.62 24.98 -18.97
CA THR A 701 5.97 24.98 -19.43
C THR A 701 5.89 26.22 -20.28
N VAL A 702 6.14 27.36 -19.63
CA VAL A 702 7.01 28.34 -20.22
C VAL A 702 8.09 27.45 -20.78
N GLU A 703 8.04 27.20 -22.09
CA GLU A 703 9.19 26.64 -22.76
C GLU A 703 10.33 27.45 -22.18
N PRO A 704 11.31 26.80 -21.51
CA PRO A 704 12.38 27.55 -20.88
C PRO A 704 12.84 28.52 -21.94
N GLY A 705 12.70 29.82 -21.66
CA GLY A 705 13.27 30.83 -22.53
C GLY A 705 14.65 30.32 -22.84
N GLU A 706 14.95 30.19 -24.14
CA GLU A 706 16.14 29.48 -24.61
C GLU A 706 17.37 30.24 -24.10
N VAL A 707 17.80 29.94 -22.88
CA VAL A 707 19.05 30.39 -22.29
C VAL A 707 19.98 29.20 -22.43
N VAL A 708 20.57 29.11 -23.62
CA VAL A 708 21.61 28.12 -23.93
C VAL A 708 22.90 28.65 -23.35
N ASN A 709 23.23 28.27 -22.11
CA ASN A 709 24.60 28.45 -21.66
C ASN A 709 25.50 27.51 -22.45
N ARG A 710 26.44 28.09 -23.18
CA ARG A 710 27.38 27.36 -24.01
C ARG A 710 28.36 26.62 -23.10
N LEU A 711 28.47 25.30 -23.30
CA LEU A 711 29.60 24.53 -22.77
C LEU A 711 30.89 25.12 -23.35
N VAL A 712 31.74 25.66 -22.48
CA VAL A 712 33.02 26.30 -22.86
C VAL A 712 34.10 25.24 -22.93
N SER A 713 34.19 24.43 -21.89
CA SER A 713 35.21 23.40 -21.74
C SER A 713 34.73 22.32 -20.79
N SER A 714 35.38 21.17 -20.85
CA SER A 714 35.28 20.13 -19.83
C SER A 714 36.67 19.58 -19.56
N PHE A 715 36.92 19.15 -18.33
CA PHE A 715 38.18 18.56 -17.92
C PHE A 715 37.92 17.42 -16.92
N GLY A 716 38.95 16.61 -16.68
CA GLY A 716 38.81 15.33 -16.01
C GLY A 716 38.69 14.17 -16.99
N GLY A 717 38.22 13.03 -16.47
CA GLY A 717 38.09 11.78 -17.21
C GLY A 717 38.18 10.59 -16.27
N PRO A 718 37.59 9.43 -16.63
CA PRO A 718 37.52 8.27 -15.75
C PRO A 718 38.93 7.75 -15.43
N GLY A 719 39.27 7.71 -14.14
CA GLY A 719 40.54 7.13 -13.70
C GLY A 719 40.91 7.49 -12.27
N SER A 720 42.19 7.29 -11.94
CA SER A 720 42.75 7.49 -10.60
C SER A 720 44.10 8.20 -10.58
N GLY A 721 44.65 8.52 -11.76
CA GLY A 721 45.83 9.35 -11.92
C GLY A 721 45.56 10.82 -11.62
N ASP A 722 46.61 11.64 -11.72
CA ASP A 722 46.52 13.09 -11.54
C ASP A 722 45.65 13.70 -12.65
N GLY A 723 44.63 14.47 -12.25
CA GLY A 723 43.65 15.06 -13.16
C GLY A 723 42.52 14.11 -13.60
N GLU A 724 42.59 12.81 -13.31
CA GLU A 724 41.52 11.84 -13.59
C GLU A 724 40.55 11.73 -12.40
N LEU A 725 39.24 11.65 -12.65
CA LEU A 725 38.20 11.63 -11.63
C LEU A 725 37.42 10.31 -11.65
N LEU A 726 36.86 9.93 -10.50
CA LEU A 726 35.96 8.79 -10.35
C LEU A 726 34.73 9.23 -9.55
N THR A 727 33.57 9.32 -10.21
CA THR A 727 32.30 9.77 -9.61
C THR A 727 32.44 11.08 -8.81
N PRO A 728 32.93 12.18 -9.43
CA PRO A 728 33.01 13.46 -8.73
C PRO A 728 31.60 13.93 -8.34
N ARG A 729 31.42 14.39 -7.10
CA ARG A 729 30.10 14.80 -6.57
C ARG A 729 30.01 16.25 -6.13
N GLY A 730 31.12 16.84 -5.70
CA GLY A 730 31.18 18.23 -5.26
C GLY A 730 32.18 19.04 -6.07
N VAL A 731 31.90 20.32 -6.25
CA VAL A 731 32.81 21.29 -6.88
C VAL A 731 32.71 22.62 -6.16
N ALA A 732 33.84 23.28 -5.96
CA ALA A 732 33.90 24.64 -5.42
C ALA A 732 35.00 25.45 -6.12
N VAL A 733 34.86 26.76 -6.13
CA VAL A 733 35.82 27.68 -6.75
C VAL A 733 36.22 28.75 -5.75
N ASP A 734 37.51 29.04 -5.65
CA ASP A 734 38.00 30.11 -4.79
C ASP A 734 38.03 31.47 -5.50
N ALA A 735 38.35 32.54 -4.76
CA ALA A 735 38.43 33.89 -5.31
C ALA A 735 39.54 34.07 -6.37
N ALA A 736 40.51 33.17 -6.44
CA ALA A 736 41.56 33.17 -7.46
C ALA A 736 41.16 32.38 -8.72
N GLY A 737 39.96 31.79 -8.73
CA GLY A 737 39.46 30.96 -9.83
C GLY A 737 40.00 29.53 -9.82
N ARG A 738 40.66 29.08 -8.75
CA ARG A 738 41.10 27.68 -8.61
C ARG A 738 39.90 26.79 -8.31
N ILE A 739 39.85 25.63 -8.94
CA ILE A 739 38.71 24.72 -8.90
C ILE A 739 39.07 23.52 -8.03
N PHE A 740 38.24 23.24 -7.03
CA PHE A 740 38.38 22.12 -6.13
C PHE A 740 37.26 21.13 -6.41
N VAL A 741 37.58 19.84 -6.54
CA VAL A 741 36.62 18.79 -6.90
C VAL A 741 36.68 17.66 -5.88
N ALA A 742 35.53 17.31 -5.28
CA ALA A 742 35.39 16.12 -4.45
C ALA A 742 35.33 14.89 -5.36
N ASP A 743 36.48 14.24 -5.50
CA ASP A 743 36.67 13.03 -6.30
C ASP A 743 36.25 11.81 -5.46
N THR A 744 34.94 11.68 -5.24
CA THR A 744 34.32 10.79 -4.26
C THR A 744 34.77 9.34 -4.39
N GLY A 745 34.82 8.83 -5.61
CA GLY A 745 35.17 7.43 -5.90
C GLY A 745 36.63 7.12 -5.59
N ASN A 746 37.52 8.11 -5.78
CA ASN A 746 38.93 8.02 -5.41
C ASN A 746 39.22 8.48 -3.98
N ARG A 747 38.20 8.93 -3.24
CA ARG A 747 38.31 9.37 -1.83
C ARG A 747 39.36 10.46 -1.61
N ARG A 748 39.37 11.45 -2.49
CA ARG A 748 40.33 12.57 -2.46
C ARG A 748 39.65 13.87 -2.90
N VAL A 749 40.37 14.98 -2.76
CA VAL A 749 40.00 16.24 -3.41
C VAL A 749 41.06 16.57 -4.44
N GLN A 750 40.67 16.96 -5.64
CA GLN A 750 41.60 17.42 -6.66
C GLN A 750 41.48 18.92 -6.88
N LEU A 751 42.63 19.57 -7.05
CA LEU A 751 42.78 21.00 -7.28
C LEU A 751 43.23 21.23 -8.73
N PHE A 752 42.50 22.09 -9.42
CA PHE A 752 42.75 22.52 -10.78
C PHE A 752 42.89 24.05 -10.83
N ASP A 753 43.58 24.56 -11.85
CA ASP A 753 43.54 25.99 -12.16
C ASP A 753 42.23 26.39 -12.86
N ALA A 754 42.10 27.67 -13.19
CA ALA A 754 40.91 28.20 -13.85
C ALA A 754 40.66 27.63 -15.26
N ASP A 755 41.70 27.08 -15.90
CA ASP A 755 41.65 26.47 -17.23
C ASP A 755 41.41 24.95 -17.16
N GLY A 756 41.22 24.39 -15.96
CA GLY A 756 40.99 22.97 -15.73
C GLY A 756 42.26 22.11 -15.79
N GLN A 757 43.45 22.71 -15.73
CA GLN A 757 44.70 21.96 -15.60
C GLN A 757 44.90 21.52 -14.16
N TRP A 758 45.28 20.26 -13.97
CA TRP A 758 45.54 19.72 -12.64
C TRP A 758 46.75 20.42 -11.98
N LEU A 759 46.59 20.79 -10.71
CA LEU A 759 47.63 21.44 -9.91
C LEU A 759 48.12 20.54 -8.78
N ALA A 760 47.20 19.92 -8.04
CA ALA A 760 47.53 19.11 -6.87
C ALA A 760 46.39 18.16 -6.49
N THR A 761 46.74 17.10 -5.75
CA THR A 761 45.80 16.22 -5.06
C THR A 761 45.87 16.50 -3.55
N LEU A 762 44.72 16.80 -2.94
CA LEU A 762 44.59 17.10 -1.52
C LEU A 762 43.95 15.91 -0.79
N GLY A 763 44.30 15.74 0.48
CA GLY A 763 43.63 14.79 1.36
C GLY A 763 44.03 13.32 1.22
N ALA A 764 45.12 12.99 0.49
CA ALA A 764 45.68 11.63 0.45
C ALA A 764 46.00 11.09 1.86
N ASP A 765 46.44 11.97 2.77
CA ASP A 765 46.73 11.65 4.17
C ASP A 765 45.56 11.95 5.14
N ALA A 766 44.40 12.39 4.63
CA ALA A 766 43.28 12.86 5.45
C ALA A 766 42.25 11.78 5.82
N ASP A 767 42.44 10.54 5.33
CA ASP A 767 41.53 9.39 5.49
C ASP A 767 40.08 9.76 5.16
N LEU A 768 39.88 10.36 3.97
CA LEU A 768 38.56 10.63 3.44
C LEU A 768 37.88 9.30 3.04
N GLN A 769 36.58 9.18 3.31
CA GLN A 769 35.82 7.94 3.05
C GLN A 769 34.79 8.11 1.95
N GLN A 770 34.05 9.23 1.96
CA GLN A 770 33.09 9.61 0.92
C GLN A 770 32.93 11.15 0.92
N PRO A 771 33.90 11.90 0.37
CA PRO A 771 33.76 13.35 0.23
C PRO A 771 32.63 13.62 -0.78
N CYS A 772 31.48 14.11 -0.33
CA CYS A 772 30.32 14.34 -1.19
C CYS A 772 30.27 15.77 -1.73
N ASP A 773 30.68 16.74 -0.91
CA ASP A 773 30.65 18.15 -1.27
C ASP A 773 31.74 18.96 -0.58
N LEU A 774 32.02 20.17 -1.08
CA LEU A 774 33.01 21.06 -0.51
C LEU A 774 32.68 22.54 -0.70
N ALA A 775 33.19 23.38 0.20
CA ALA A 775 33.12 24.84 0.11
C ALA A 775 34.47 25.47 0.43
N VAL A 776 34.75 26.66 -0.12
CA VAL A 776 36.01 27.38 0.09
C VAL A 776 35.75 28.78 0.65
N ASP A 777 36.37 29.11 1.77
CA ASP A 777 36.19 30.43 2.39
C ASP A 777 37.06 31.51 1.72
N ARG A 778 36.87 32.78 2.12
CA ARG A 778 37.64 33.93 1.58
C ARG A 778 39.14 33.85 1.85
N ARG A 779 39.58 33.04 2.82
CA ARG A 779 41.00 32.81 3.15
C ARG A 779 41.58 31.64 2.36
N GLY A 780 40.77 30.97 1.52
CA GLY A 780 41.13 29.80 0.74
C GLY A 780 41.09 28.50 1.54
N THR A 781 40.50 28.50 2.73
CA THR A 781 40.31 27.29 3.54
C THR A 781 39.22 26.42 2.90
N VAL A 782 39.50 25.14 2.69
CA VAL A 782 38.56 24.20 2.07
C VAL A 782 37.87 23.39 3.16
N TYR A 783 36.54 23.30 3.13
CA TYR A 783 35.71 22.48 4.01
C TYR A 783 35.09 21.37 3.17
N VAL A 784 35.27 20.12 3.59
CA VAL A 784 34.78 18.95 2.84
C VAL A 784 33.80 18.18 3.71
N ALA A 785 32.57 18.01 3.22
CA ALA A 785 31.58 17.14 3.84
C ALA A 785 31.89 15.68 3.48
N ASP A 786 32.36 14.91 4.45
CA ASP A 786 32.66 13.49 4.28
C ASP A 786 31.54 12.64 4.89
N ALA A 787 30.67 12.15 4.00
CA ALA A 787 29.43 11.50 4.36
C ALA A 787 29.67 10.16 5.08
N LEU A 788 30.69 9.37 4.69
CA LEU A 788 30.96 8.09 5.35
C LEU A 788 31.72 8.27 6.67
N ALA A 789 32.48 9.35 6.80
CA ALA A 789 33.19 9.66 8.02
C ALA A 789 32.34 10.41 9.07
N ASP A 790 31.09 10.75 8.75
CA ASP A 790 30.19 11.57 9.58
C ASP A 790 30.87 12.86 10.07
N ALA A 791 31.64 13.50 9.18
CA ALA A 791 32.56 14.58 9.54
C ALA A 791 32.63 15.68 8.48
N VAL A 792 33.03 16.88 8.90
CA VAL A 792 33.59 17.88 7.99
C VAL A 792 35.09 17.98 8.24
N VAL A 793 35.87 17.93 7.16
CA VAL A 793 37.34 18.01 7.19
C VAL A 793 37.78 19.33 6.57
N ARG A 794 38.67 20.04 7.25
CA ARG A 794 39.16 21.36 6.84
C ARG A 794 40.60 21.29 6.37
N PHE A 795 40.89 21.94 5.25
CA PHE A 795 42.22 22.00 4.63
C PHE A 795 42.69 23.43 4.46
N THR A 796 44.01 23.62 4.50
CA THR A 796 44.63 24.84 3.97
C THR A 796 44.48 24.90 2.43
N PRO A 797 44.66 26.08 1.82
CA PRO A 797 44.59 26.23 0.36
C PRO A 797 45.61 25.38 -0.43
N ASP A 798 46.65 24.89 0.22
CA ASP A 798 47.71 24.00 -0.29
C ASP A 798 47.49 22.51 0.07
N GLY A 799 46.36 22.16 0.73
CA GLY A 799 45.95 20.77 0.95
C GLY A 799 46.36 20.13 2.27
N ARG A 800 46.94 20.89 3.21
CA ARG A 800 47.27 20.38 4.54
C ARG A 800 46.01 20.35 5.41
N VAL A 801 45.74 19.21 6.05
CA VAL A 801 44.64 19.07 7.01
C VAL A 801 44.84 20.04 8.19
N LEU A 802 43.85 20.89 8.44
CA LEU A 802 43.82 21.79 9.59
C LEU A 802 43.11 21.14 10.77
N SER A 803 41.92 20.57 10.53
CA SER A 803 41.07 20.03 11.58
C SER A 803 39.96 19.15 11.01
N ARG A 804 39.42 18.26 11.84
CA ARG A 804 38.22 17.45 11.57
C ARG A 804 37.26 17.64 12.74
N PHE A 805 35.99 17.86 12.46
CA PHE A 805 34.96 17.98 13.50
C PHE A 805 33.71 17.15 13.19
N THR A 806 33.07 16.68 14.26
CA THR A 806 31.94 15.73 14.25
C THR A 806 30.92 16.11 15.34
N PRO A 807 30.14 17.20 15.19
CA PRO A 807 29.12 17.63 16.15
C PRO A 807 27.91 16.66 16.27
N GLY A 808 28.09 15.38 15.93
CA GLY A 808 27.05 14.37 15.85
C GLY A 808 26.34 14.36 14.50
N PHE A 809 27.07 14.51 13.39
CA PHE A 809 26.49 14.30 12.07
C PHE A 809 26.07 12.84 11.86
N TYR A 810 25.22 12.62 10.87
CA TYR A 810 24.99 11.33 10.25
C TYR A 810 24.81 11.54 8.75
N ARG A 811 25.81 11.16 7.97
CA ARG A 811 25.88 11.35 6.51
C ARG A 811 25.72 12.82 6.06
N PRO A 812 26.60 13.74 6.49
CA PRO A 812 26.57 15.11 5.96
C PRO A 812 26.95 15.08 4.48
N ARG A 813 26.13 15.68 3.60
CA ARG A 813 26.36 15.60 2.14
C ARG A 813 26.59 16.92 1.45
N GLY A 814 25.99 18.01 1.92
CA GLY A 814 26.16 19.34 1.34
C GLY A 814 26.76 20.34 2.31
N VAL A 815 27.51 21.30 1.80
CA VAL A 815 28.18 22.30 2.61
C VAL A 815 28.29 23.65 1.89
N ALA A 816 27.91 24.73 2.57
CA ALA A 816 28.06 26.09 2.07
C ALA A 816 28.61 27.04 3.12
N ILE A 817 29.19 28.15 2.66
CA ILE A 817 29.71 29.22 3.52
C ILE A 817 28.81 30.44 3.33
N GLY A 818 28.13 30.83 4.40
CA GLY A 818 27.29 32.01 4.46
C GLY A 818 28.04 33.27 4.93
N PRO A 819 27.31 34.38 5.15
CA PRO A 819 27.86 35.62 5.68
C PRO A 819 28.59 35.41 7.02
N GLY A 820 29.69 36.15 7.22
CA GLY A 820 30.50 36.05 8.45
C GLY A 820 31.33 34.77 8.59
N ASP A 821 31.57 34.03 7.50
CA ASP A 821 32.29 32.75 7.47
C ASP A 821 31.59 31.66 8.30
N VAL A 822 30.26 31.73 8.41
CA VAL A 822 29.42 30.68 9.02
C VAL A 822 29.26 29.52 8.05
N LEU A 823 29.50 28.30 8.52
CA LEU A 823 29.41 27.08 7.74
C LEU A 823 28.03 26.45 7.89
N TYR A 824 27.31 26.26 6.79
CA TYR A 824 26.03 25.55 6.76
C TYR A 824 26.26 24.14 6.22
N VAL A 825 25.79 23.13 6.94
CA VAL A 825 25.98 21.72 6.57
C VAL A 825 24.63 21.02 6.52
N ALA A 826 24.31 20.43 5.38
CA ALA A 826 23.16 19.54 5.23
C ALA A 826 23.50 18.17 5.85
N ASP A 827 23.00 17.93 7.06
CA ASP A 827 23.16 16.69 7.83
C ASP A 827 22.07 15.69 7.38
N THR A 828 22.23 15.21 6.14
CA THR A 828 21.20 14.49 5.37
C THR A 828 20.56 13.35 6.15
N GLY A 829 21.35 12.50 6.79
CA GLY A 829 20.85 11.34 7.52
C GLY A 829 20.08 11.71 8.81
N ARG A 830 20.24 12.93 9.32
CA ARG A 830 19.47 13.45 10.46
C ARG A 830 18.33 14.39 10.04
N SER A 831 18.09 14.58 8.74
CA SER A 831 17.01 15.44 8.25
C SER A 831 17.08 16.87 8.82
N ARG A 832 18.27 17.47 8.83
CA ARG A 832 18.49 18.82 9.37
C ARG A 832 19.62 19.56 8.66
N VAL A 833 19.67 20.86 8.84
CA VAL A 833 20.80 21.73 8.48
C VAL A 833 21.41 22.31 9.75
N LEU A 834 22.74 22.27 9.88
CA LEU A 834 23.47 22.90 10.99
C LEU A 834 24.22 24.12 10.50
N ALA A 835 24.08 25.25 11.21
CA ALA A 835 24.99 26.39 11.08
C ALA A 835 26.09 26.26 12.13
N LEU A 836 27.35 26.34 11.70
CA LEU A 836 28.54 26.12 12.50
C LEU A 836 29.52 27.29 12.38
N SER A 837 30.31 27.53 13.43
CA SER A 837 31.51 28.35 13.34
C SER A 837 32.60 27.68 12.50
N ALA A 838 33.62 28.43 12.11
CA ALA A 838 34.80 27.90 11.41
C ALA A 838 35.48 26.75 12.19
N GLU A 839 35.40 26.75 13.52
CA GLU A 839 35.95 25.72 14.41
C GLU A 839 35.01 24.51 14.64
N GLY A 840 33.81 24.50 14.01
CA GLY A 840 32.86 23.39 14.10
C GLY A 840 31.93 23.43 15.32
N GLN A 841 31.86 24.57 16.03
CA GLN A 841 30.86 24.77 17.10
C GLN A 841 29.49 25.04 16.50
N VAL A 842 28.45 24.37 16.99
CA VAL A 842 27.06 24.55 16.54
C VAL A 842 26.54 25.92 16.98
N LEU A 843 26.14 26.73 16.00
CA LEU A 843 25.54 28.04 16.20
C LEU A 843 24.00 27.98 16.12
N ALA A 844 23.46 27.19 15.18
CA ALA A 844 22.02 26.97 15.02
C ALA A 844 21.73 25.60 14.39
N GLU A 845 20.49 25.13 14.56
CA GLU A 845 19.95 23.89 13.99
C GLU A 845 18.58 24.16 13.35
N PHE A 846 18.42 23.71 12.11
CA PHE A 846 17.19 23.83 11.33
C PHE A 846 16.68 22.43 10.98
N VAL A 847 15.52 22.04 11.49
CA VAL A 847 14.95 20.68 11.31
C VAL A 847 13.86 20.63 10.24
N GLY A 848 13.49 21.78 9.67
CA GLY A 848 12.45 21.89 8.66
C GLY A 848 12.09 23.33 8.34
N ALA A 849 11.01 23.48 7.58
CA ALA A 849 10.45 24.76 7.17
C ALA A 849 8.97 24.83 7.58
N GLY A 850 8.62 25.82 8.40
CA GLY A 850 7.26 25.95 8.93
C GLY A 850 6.88 24.78 9.85
N ALA A 851 5.83 24.05 9.50
CA ALA A 851 5.34 22.90 10.28
C ALA A 851 5.88 21.54 9.80
N GLU A 852 6.59 21.50 8.67
CA GLU A 852 7.11 20.29 8.06
C GLU A 852 8.62 20.14 8.29
N THR A 853 9.05 18.94 8.66
CA THR A 853 10.47 18.61 8.81
C THR A 853 11.11 18.34 7.46
N PHE A 854 12.42 18.53 7.33
CA PHE A 854 13.14 18.06 6.13
C PHE A 854 13.08 16.53 6.01
N ASP A 855 13.24 16.02 4.81
CA ASP A 855 13.44 14.60 4.52
C ASP A 855 14.60 14.42 3.53
N GLN A 856 15.74 13.97 4.08
CA GLN A 856 17.00 13.79 3.35
C GLN A 856 17.47 15.06 2.61
N PRO A 857 17.77 16.18 3.31
CA PRO A 857 18.33 17.36 2.68
C PRO A 857 19.72 17.04 2.11
N THR A 858 19.89 17.13 0.79
CA THR A 858 21.13 16.71 0.12
C THR A 858 22.14 17.83 0.01
N ASP A 859 21.67 19.08 -0.10
CA ASP A 859 22.53 20.24 -0.21
C ASP A 859 21.93 21.52 0.37
N VAL A 860 22.80 22.50 0.62
CA VAL A 860 22.44 23.83 1.13
C VAL A 860 23.27 24.91 0.45
N ALA A 861 22.64 26.02 0.07
CA ALA A 861 23.33 27.25 -0.35
C ALA A 861 22.84 28.44 0.47
N VAL A 862 23.70 29.45 0.61
CA VAL A 862 23.38 30.69 1.35
C VAL A 862 23.84 31.89 0.55
N ASP A 863 22.97 32.89 0.39
CA ASP A 863 23.29 34.11 -0.34
C ASP A 863 24.03 35.15 0.52
N ALA A 864 24.34 36.31 -0.06
CA ALA A 864 25.06 37.38 0.62
C ALA A 864 24.23 38.07 1.72
N GLN A 865 22.91 37.95 1.67
CA GLN A 865 21.95 38.49 2.62
C GLN A 865 21.73 37.54 3.81
N GLY A 866 22.13 36.27 3.66
CA GLY A 866 21.96 35.23 4.67
C GLY A 866 20.70 34.40 4.47
N THR A 867 20.02 34.50 3.33
CA THR A 867 18.91 33.62 2.96
C THR A 867 19.45 32.24 2.62
N ILE A 868 18.80 31.21 3.18
CA ILE A 868 19.21 29.80 3.15
C ILE A 868 18.30 29.07 2.15
N TYR A 869 18.93 28.32 1.25
CA TYR A 869 18.26 27.48 0.26
C TYR A 869 18.64 26.02 0.53
N VAL A 870 17.66 25.19 0.86
CA VAL A 870 17.87 23.78 1.20
C VAL A 870 17.23 22.89 0.15
N VAL A 871 18.01 21.97 -0.41
CA VAL A 871 17.50 20.96 -1.34
C VAL A 871 16.96 19.78 -0.52
N ASP A 872 15.64 19.73 -0.37
CA ASP A 872 14.89 18.75 0.44
C ASP A 872 14.41 17.61 -0.47
N THR A 873 15.32 16.68 -0.76
CA THR A 873 15.23 15.77 -1.90
C THR A 873 14.05 14.81 -1.85
N TYR A 874 13.70 14.22 -0.71
CA TYR A 874 12.55 13.30 -0.65
C TYR A 874 11.19 14.01 -0.60
N HIS A 875 11.17 15.30 -0.27
CA HIS A 875 10.00 16.16 -0.50
C HIS A 875 9.96 16.79 -1.90
N LEU A 876 10.96 16.53 -2.75
CA LEU A 876 11.03 17.04 -4.12
C LEU A 876 10.95 18.57 -4.21
N ARG A 877 11.61 19.28 -3.29
CA ARG A 877 11.55 20.75 -3.23
C ARG A 877 12.89 21.40 -2.93
N VAL A 878 13.03 22.66 -3.33
CA VAL A 878 13.96 23.60 -2.68
C VAL A 878 13.17 24.46 -1.73
N VAL A 879 13.64 24.55 -0.49
CA VAL A 879 13.07 25.40 0.55
C VAL A 879 13.92 26.66 0.69
N ARG A 880 13.26 27.82 0.63
CA ARG A 880 13.84 29.14 0.93
C ARG A 880 13.49 29.55 2.35
N MET A 881 14.51 29.87 3.14
CA MET A 881 14.36 30.33 4.53
C MET A 881 15.21 31.56 4.79
N GLY A 882 14.74 32.44 5.67
CA GLY A 882 15.57 33.54 6.15
C GLY A 882 16.64 33.07 7.14
N SER A 883 17.53 33.98 7.51
CA SER A 883 18.74 33.67 8.31
C SER A 883 18.47 33.06 9.69
N GLY A 884 17.26 33.27 10.25
CA GLY A 884 16.80 32.68 11.50
C GLY A 884 16.08 31.34 11.35
N GLY A 885 15.94 30.81 10.13
CA GLY A 885 15.20 29.58 9.83
C GLY A 885 13.71 29.79 9.58
N GLU A 886 13.26 31.05 9.48
CA GLU A 886 11.90 31.41 9.08
C GLU A 886 11.62 30.95 7.66
N TYR A 887 10.48 30.30 7.43
CA TYR A 887 10.07 29.86 6.11
C TYR A 887 9.65 31.05 5.24
N GLU A 888 10.21 31.14 4.04
CA GLU A 888 9.96 32.24 3.09
C GLU A 888 9.38 31.79 1.74
N GLY A 889 9.38 30.49 1.45
CA GLY A 889 8.82 29.91 0.24
C GLY A 889 9.47 28.60 -0.15
N GLU A 890 8.91 27.93 -1.15
CA GLU A 890 9.48 26.72 -1.74
C GLU A 890 9.03 26.57 -3.19
N TRP A 891 9.77 25.75 -3.95
CA TRP A 891 9.35 25.33 -5.28
C TRP A 891 9.76 23.88 -5.53
N VAL A 892 9.08 23.25 -6.47
CA VAL A 892 9.25 21.84 -6.81
C VAL A 892 10.49 21.64 -7.69
N ILE A 893 11.23 20.57 -7.41
CA ILE A 893 12.34 20.08 -8.24
C ILE A 893 12.06 18.66 -8.76
N PRO A 894 12.76 18.21 -9.83
CA PRO A 894 12.67 16.84 -10.32
C PRO A 894 13.09 15.79 -9.29
N GLU A 895 12.66 14.54 -9.50
CA GLU A 895 13.01 13.41 -8.64
C GLU A 895 14.49 13.03 -8.74
N ALA A 896 15.12 12.79 -7.60
CA ALA A 896 16.51 12.40 -7.50
C ALA A 896 16.76 11.45 -6.32
N ASP A 897 17.86 10.68 -6.40
CA ASP A 897 18.36 9.90 -5.26
C ASP A 897 19.03 10.83 -4.25
N THR A 898 19.22 10.37 -3.01
CA THR A 898 19.91 11.14 -1.99
C THR A 898 21.43 11.08 -2.15
N LEU A 899 21.98 9.97 -2.67
CA LEU A 899 23.43 9.74 -2.72
C LEU A 899 24.08 10.46 -3.91
N ASP A 900 23.41 10.40 -5.06
CA ASP A 900 23.70 11.22 -6.24
C ASP A 900 22.60 12.28 -6.37
N GLY A 901 22.43 13.08 -5.32
CA GLY A 901 21.33 14.03 -5.18
C GLY A 901 21.56 15.39 -5.83
N PRO A 902 20.50 16.20 -5.93
CA PRO A 902 20.60 17.54 -6.46
C PRO A 902 21.37 18.45 -5.50
N HIS A 903 22.23 19.30 -6.07
CA HIS A 903 22.96 20.36 -5.37
C HIS A 903 22.50 21.72 -5.87
N VAL A 904 22.74 22.76 -5.07
CA VAL A 904 22.28 24.13 -5.33
C VAL A 904 23.44 25.12 -5.26
N ALA A 905 23.49 26.05 -6.22
CA ALA A 905 24.43 27.18 -6.20
C ALA A 905 23.72 28.48 -6.58
N ILE A 906 24.23 29.60 -6.07
CA ILE A 906 23.63 30.93 -6.28
C ILE A 906 24.68 31.83 -6.93
N SER A 907 24.31 32.49 -8.02
CA SER A 907 25.17 33.49 -8.67
C SER A 907 25.13 34.84 -7.95
N ALA A 908 26.11 35.70 -8.25
CA ALA A 908 26.11 37.08 -7.76
C ALA A 908 24.89 37.91 -8.23
N ALA A 909 24.24 37.49 -9.32
CA ALA A 909 23.02 38.11 -9.84
C ALA A 909 21.74 37.58 -9.15
N GLY A 910 21.85 36.62 -8.23
CA GLY A 910 20.71 36.01 -7.53
C GLY A 910 20.00 34.89 -8.32
N VAL A 911 20.59 34.43 -9.43
CA VAL A 911 20.10 33.22 -10.13
C VAL A 911 20.49 31.99 -9.35
N ILE A 912 19.54 31.08 -9.14
CA ILE A 912 19.68 29.85 -8.37
C ILE A 912 19.76 28.68 -9.34
N TYR A 913 20.87 27.94 -9.32
CA TYR A 913 21.07 26.76 -10.13
C TYR A 913 20.89 25.50 -9.29
N VAL A 914 20.05 24.58 -9.73
CA VAL A 914 19.83 23.29 -9.10
C VAL A 914 20.13 22.19 -10.11
N THR A 915 20.97 21.22 -9.74
CA THR A 915 21.26 20.08 -10.62
C THR A 915 20.08 19.12 -10.67
N ASP A 916 19.90 18.44 -11.81
CA ASP A 916 18.94 17.36 -12.02
C ASP A 916 19.73 16.12 -12.47
N PRO A 917 20.25 15.32 -11.51
CA PRO A 917 21.10 14.17 -11.81
C PRO A 917 20.42 13.12 -12.69
N GLN A 918 19.10 12.94 -12.56
CA GLN A 918 18.34 11.95 -13.33
C GLN A 918 17.97 12.46 -14.72
N GLY A 919 17.74 13.77 -14.85
CA GLY A 919 17.47 14.44 -16.12
C GLY A 919 18.71 14.77 -16.93
N GLY A 920 19.93 14.64 -16.38
CA GLY A 920 21.17 14.97 -17.09
C GLY A 920 21.27 16.45 -17.45
N ARG A 921 20.82 17.33 -16.53
CA ARG A 921 20.77 18.78 -16.75
C ARG A 921 20.96 19.57 -15.46
N VAL A 922 21.09 20.89 -15.59
CA VAL A 922 21.02 21.87 -14.50
C VAL A 922 19.91 22.87 -14.81
N VAL A 923 19.06 23.17 -13.84
CA VAL A 923 17.92 24.09 -14.00
C VAL A 923 18.21 25.39 -13.27
N ALA A 924 17.98 26.52 -13.94
CA ALA A 924 18.14 27.86 -13.39
C ALA A 924 16.78 28.41 -12.95
N TYR A 925 16.75 29.04 -11.77
CA TYR A 925 15.56 29.62 -11.15
C TYR A 925 15.82 31.08 -10.73
N ASP A 926 14.76 31.88 -10.73
CA ASP A 926 14.75 33.16 -10.02
C ASP A 926 14.56 32.95 -8.51
N ALA A 927 14.61 34.05 -7.75
CA ALA A 927 14.47 34.01 -6.30
C ALA A 927 13.13 33.40 -5.84
N ASP A 928 12.08 33.44 -6.65
CA ASP A 928 10.73 32.93 -6.35
C ASP A 928 10.50 31.51 -6.88
N GLY A 929 11.55 30.84 -7.38
CA GLY A 929 11.47 29.47 -7.86
C GLY A 929 10.86 29.32 -9.26
N ARG A 930 10.79 30.41 -10.04
CA ARG A 930 10.40 30.34 -11.45
C ARG A 930 11.59 29.94 -12.30
N VAL A 931 11.39 29.00 -13.20
CA VAL A 931 12.45 28.54 -14.13
C VAL A 931 12.84 29.67 -15.07
N LEU A 932 14.11 30.04 -15.05
CA LEU A 932 14.74 30.98 -15.98
C LEU A 932 15.31 30.27 -17.22
N GLY A 933 15.70 29.00 -17.08
CA GLY A 933 16.29 28.21 -18.16
C GLY A 933 16.81 26.86 -17.68
N GLN A 934 17.38 26.06 -18.58
CA GLN A 934 18.03 24.79 -18.26
C GLN A 934 19.23 24.54 -19.16
N MET A 935 20.15 23.68 -18.70
CA MET A 935 21.41 23.37 -19.38
C MET A 935 21.62 21.87 -19.41
N GLU A 936 21.73 21.28 -20.59
CA GLU A 936 22.01 19.86 -20.73
C GLU A 936 23.52 19.58 -20.63
N THR A 937 23.86 18.51 -19.93
CA THR A 937 25.26 18.08 -19.71
C THR A 937 25.66 16.87 -20.57
N GLY A 938 24.75 16.40 -21.44
CA GLY A 938 25.01 15.40 -22.49
C GLY A 938 24.49 13.99 -22.19
N GLN A 939 24.62 13.06 -23.14
CA GLN A 939 24.17 11.67 -22.93
C GLN A 939 25.06 10.90 -21.95
N GLY A 940 24.44 10.18 -21.01
CA GLY A 940 25.16 9.46 -19.95
C GLY A 940 25.61 10.34 -18.78
N SER A 941 25.28 11.64 -18.85
CA SER A 941 25.53 12.62 -17.81
C SER A 941 24.73 12.36 -16.54
N ARG A 942 25.38 12.59 -15.39
CA ARG A 942 24.74 12.65 -14.07
C ARG A 942 25.33 13.84 -13.31
N PRO A 943 24.83 15.07 -13.56
CA PRO A 943 25.33 16.27 -12.91
C PRO A 943 24.89 16.27 -11.45
N ILE A 944 25.84 16.34 -10.52
CA ILE A 944 25.58 16.31 -9.08
C ILE A 944 25.94 17.66 -8.49
N GLY A 945 27.24 17.97 -8.36
CA GLY A 945 27.71 19.21 -7.76
C GLY A 945 27.63 20.38 -8.72
N VAL A 946 27.33 21.57 -8.20
CA VAL A 946 27.31 22.82 -8.96
C VAL A 946 27.97 23.95 -8.18
N ALA A 947 28.74 24.80 -8.87
CA ALA A 947 29.32 26.01 -8.30
C ALA A 947 29.34 27.15 -9.32
N VAL A 948 29.34 28.39 -8.83
CA VAL A 948 29.51 29.59 -9.67
C VAL A 948 30.86 30.23 -9.36
N GLY A 949 31.70 30.35 -10.38
CA GLY A 949 33.02 30.97 -10.30
C GLY A 949 32.97 32.51 -10.29
N PRO A 950 34.09 33.16 -9.93
CA PRO A 950 34.16 34.63 -9.80
C PRO A 950 33.99 35.40 -11.11
N ALA A 951 34.17 34.76 -12.27
CA ALA A 951 33.91 35.37 -13.58
C ALA A 951 32.48 35.06 -14.09
N GLY A 952 31.61 34.50 -13.25
CA GLY A 952 30.23 34.16 -13.59
C GLY A 952 30.07 32.84 -14.36
N GLN A 953 31.15 32.08 -14.54
CA GLN A 953 31.08 30.74 -15.12
C GLN A 953 30.48 29.74 -14.13
N MET A 954 29.67 28.81 -14.63
CA MET A 954 29.08 27.74 -13.83
C MET A 954 29.87 26.45 -14.04
N LEU A 955 30.23 25.77 -12.96
CA LEU A 955 30.93 24.49 -12.98
C LEU A 955 30.01 23.39 -12.47
N VAL A 956 29.99 22.27 -13.16
CA VAL A 956 29.13 21.13 -12.83
C VAL A 956 29.98 19.87 -12.72
N ALA A 957 30.03 19.27 -11.53
CA ALA A 957 30.65 17.97 -11.31
C ALA A 957 29.70 16.85 -11.75
N ASP A 958 30.16 16.02 -12.69
CA ASP A 958 29.37 14.98 -13.31
C ASP A 958 29.89 13.59 -12.94
N ALA A 959 29.09 12.85 -12.17
CA ALA A 959 29.46 11.52 -11.73
C ALA A 959 29.36 10.46 -12.82
N GLY A 960 28.51 10.67 -13.82
CA GLY A 960 28.31 9.74 -14.94
C GLY A 960 29.42 9.86 -15.99
N LEU A 961 29.88 11.09 -16.24
CA LEU A 961 30.94 11.39 -17.21
C LEU A 961 32.33 11.49 -16.58
N HIS A 962 32.45 11.37 -15.25
CA HIS A 962 33.72 11.38 -14.52
C HIS A 962 34.52 12.67 -14.77
N GLY A 963 33.84 13.81 -14.81
CA GLY A 963 34.42 15.08 -15.25
C GLY A 963 33.76 16.30 -14.61
N VAL A 964 34.30 17.47 -14.91
CA VAL A 964 33.68 18.77 -14.62
C VAL A 964 33.39 19.48 -15.93
N HIS A 965 32.16 19.99 -16.07
CA HIS A 965 31.71 20.78 -17.20
C HIS A 965 31.67 22.26 -16.83
N VAL A 966 32.23 23.13 -17.69
CA VAL A 966 32.26 24.57 -17.49
C VAL A 966 31.35 25.25 -18.49
N PHE A 967 30.36 25.98 -18.00
CA PHE A 967 29.37 26.71 -18.78
C PHE A 967 29.55 28.22 -18.60
N GLN A 968 29.39 28.99 -19.68
CA GLN A 968 29.35 30.44 -19.62
C GLN A 968 27.90 30.91 -19.61
N ALA A 969 27.56 31.80 -18.68
CA ALA A 969 26.24 32.42 -18.63
C ALA A 969 26.08 33.40 -19.81
N GLU A 970 25.30 33.03 -20.83
CA GLU A 970 24.91 33.93 -21.93
C GLU A 970 23.40 34.22 -21.83
N GLY A 971 23.00 35.49 -21.77
CA GLY A 971 21.60 35.89 -21.93
C GLY A 971 20.70 35.85 -20.69
N LEU A 972 21.26 35.67 -19.49
CA LEU A 972 20.53 35.99 -18.25
C LEU A 972 20.59 37.52 -18.01
N PRO A 973 19.51 38.16 -17.53
CA PRO A 973 19.45 39.61 -17.30
C PRO A 973 20.51 40.12 -16.31
#